data_AF-A0A9P3FZQ4-F1
#
_entry.id   AF-A0A9P3FZQ4-F1
#
_cell.length_a   1.000
_cell.length_b   1.000
_cell.length_c   1.000
_cell.angle_alpha   90.00
_cell.angle_beta   90.00
_cell.angle_gamma   90.00
#
_symmetry.space_group_name_H-M   'P 1'
#
loop_
_entity.id
_entity.type
_entity.pdbx_description
1 polymer ?
#
loop_
_entity_poly.entity_id
_entity_poly.type
_entity_poly.pdbx_seq_one_letter_code
_entity_poly.pdbx_strand_id
1 'polypeptide(L)'
;MAYSVVWPSQSAFYPVGNTTPISLLQHTPPEDDVSILLLGCGDPRSILYTLDARRTKLGTASGKFDFTCCDIEPAILARNVLLLTLIADGKHLKEESVVWNMFYHFLLDKPSLQIIITQCEKLVDLSVSLDAWNASIYARFLDIGNTFTLNELRRHWSLYLEVKSYTFSRRKQRKEQVASAMKKVLDGQINFDDLNVSRSAGPAYGHATLTSFETSKAFWKTGTTFASQQDIDAATEVNPTFMYTSGREGFATYPGLNPLAAFHLAPVFAFESSGSRALPLNKVYEGPRAQFSAWCESFYACTQDSANPAVIRVVVADALAFCEALQIAAVKGDPATHPRVSTWRAPLLALDGKGYATGTAPLKFDVIDTSDLVDTLGALNVVLATTPLLKQTPSAALHTETLQIHSKDPVAACLDCLCGDMASLSVLLDITPVPFLAGYTTISNAHELMSYYVRPKNTQFHERLVWKAPSQLTLGTSRPVSADPQQLASLLYSVYSKMFAHEDLANFFKMHDAGELDRIPYTRLTFALLIRALATRVHVDWALVVKHLEELLPSTGTAIWMNSIQEVLTYLHLFGVHSADGFAEGNRRRLHEKPSGPFKTWATVPPVVCVAFEVPRARLRVFDSLPTASIFLYVHFVHWQNTHSFFSFDAAFGTLKVAGAGERARGVITEDARGSAGSAPLVVSVCVPAWILVEAFARTSVRFAVTTTSATSSLTQELGPVCIADEMLLSDARVHVLCERPTVAGERAAVPYLPPTMKPGDQAAVALAMEKDKVTKMTRRVDVVEAQAKTALAKRDTPVKVEQAGACEVFLRIGSETPKKIGFPFSVDATQAKLRVARQSSYVEIVMPPSIMFKPDASIDYRFPLVMHKNRPIPWAFHRVNLERLPLFKTVGVPEKRIRWLENHLWFSFSDREKRTKHMEPLTQMKDLLKNIIEATAQKEDEQAAVFVLKPPEPAKIDTVIFVTCLRFDLSANTIVADAFVLNLDDSTGAQVVFLQKLPNVCYVDVTLEEMTAWKLLLPSLVERCRTWAHQPSCAYVAHGSAPLDVKTGAPPLCACGHGTPSLSPEFCLRPAWYPFVPLVTRVALSPLFAATFLEPAGTHLEQTRDMSVEEMRSLAARARRERDPTTKVELPRCAACRAVLRPEKQMVCSRCKKVFYCSRDCQTKHWSEHKQSCKSA
;
A
#
# COMPACT_ATOMS: atom_id res chain seq x y z
N MET A 1 -20.80 -5.89 2.10
CA MET A 1 -19.38 -5.51 2.26
C MET A 1 -19.29 -4.20 3.02
N ALA A 2 -18.17 -3.92 3.69
CA ALA A 2 -18.01 -2.79 4.61
C ALA A 2 -17.57 -1.48 3.94
N TYR A 3 -18.10 -1.15 2.77
CA TYR A 3 -17.86 0.12 2.08
C TYR A 3 -19.11 0.52 1.31
N SER A 4 -19.20 1.79 0.92
CA SER A 4 -20.41 2.32 0.28
C SER A 4 -20.71 1.62 -1.03
N VAL A 5 -21.98 1.29 -1.26
CA VAL A 5 -22.41 0.67 -2.52
C VAL A 5 -22.44 1.75 -3.60
N VAL A 6 -21.44 1.74 -4.49
CA VAL A 6 -21.28 2.71 -5.57
C VAL A 6 -21.80 2.13 -6.88
N TRP A 7 -22.73 2.83 -7.53
CA TRP A 7 -23.24 2.44 -8.85
C TRP A 7 -22.10 2.16 -9.83
N PRO A 8 -22.14 1.06 -10.61
CA PRO A 8 -21.06 0.70 -11.52
C PRO A 8 -21.01 1.67 -12.72
N SER A 9 -20.27 2.77 -12.54
CA SER A 9 -19.95 3.75 -13.57
C SER A 9 -18.92 3.19 -14.58
N GLN A 10 -18.45 3.98 -15.54
CA GLN A 10 -17.40 3.52 -16.45
C GLN A 10 -16.04 3.49 -15.71
N SER A 11 -15.66 2.34 -15.15
CA SER A 11 -14.34 2.14 -14.56
C SER A 11 -13.28 1.93 -15.64
N ALA A 12 -12.13 2.59 -15.47
CA ALA A 12 -10.98 2.35 -16.32
C ALA A 12 -10.41 0.95 -16.05
N PHE A 13 -9.92 0.30 -17.10
CA PHE A 13 -9.22 -0.97 -17.02
C PHE A 13 -7.72 -0.73 -16.76
N TYR A 14 -7.17 -1.35 -15.71
CA TYR A 14 -5.77 -1.24 -15.29
C TYR A 14 -4.99 -2.56 -15.51
N PRO A 15 -4.78 -2.99 -16.77
CA PRO A 15 -4.14 -4.26 -17.08
C PRO A 15 -2.62 -4.28 -16.80
N VAL A 16 -2.01 -3.12 -16.63
CA VAL A 16 -0.58 -2.98 -16.38
C VAL A 16 -0.44 -2.03 -15.21
N GLY A 17 0.38 -2.39 -14.25
CA GLY A 17 0.55 -1.58 -13.06
C GLY A 17 1.25 -0.24 -13.36
N ASN A 18 0.98 0.72 -12.50
CA ASN A 18 1.33 2.14 -12.62
C ASN A 18 2.38 2.62 -11.59
N THR A 19 2.88 1.72 -10.75
CA THR A 19 3.93 1.97 -9.73
C THR A 19 5.12 1.03 -9.91
N THR A 20 6.27 1.28 -9.30
CA THR A 20 7.40 0.34 -9.39
C THR A 20 7.11 -1.01 -8.72
N PRO A 21 7.69 -2.12 -9.22
CA PRO A 21 7.58 -3.40 -8.54
C PRO A 21 8.33 -3.34 -7.20
N ILE A 22 7.88 -4.16 -6.25
CA ILE A 22 8.48 -4.25 -4.92
C ILE A 22 8.83 -5.70 -4.58
N SER A 23 9.86 -5.88 -3.75
CA SER A 23 10.15 -7.20 -3.17
C SER A 23 9.16 -7.48 -2.04
N LEU A 24 8.32 -8.49 -2.24
CA LEU A 24 7.34 -8.94 -1.25
C LEU A 24 7.99 -9.65 -0.05
N LEU A 25 9.31 -9.88 -0.10
CA LEU A 25 10.09 -10.53 0.96
C LEU A 25 10.90 -9.54 1.81
N GLN A 26 10.66 -8.25 1.65
CA GLN A 26 11.47 -7.19 2.22
C GLN A 26 11.48 -7.16 3.76
N HIS A 27 10.59 -7.85 4.48
CA HIS A 27 10.64 -7.94 5.95
C HIS A 27 10.74 -9.37 6.48
N THR A 28 10.80 -10.36 5.60
CA THR A 28 10.77 -11.79 5.97
C THR A 28 12.20 -12.35 6.07
N PRO A 29 12.52 -13.19 7.06
CA PRO A 29 13.84 -13.82 7.15
C PRO A 29 14.14 -14.68 5.91
N PRO A 30 15.40 -14.76 5.48
CA PRO A 30 15.76 -15.52 4.28
C PRO A 30 15.48 -17.02 4.40
N GLU A 31 15.42 -17.57 5.62
CA GLU A 31 15.21 -18.99 5.87
C GLU A 31 13.74 -19.40 6.04
N ASP A 32 12.83 -18.43 6.17
CA ASP A 32 11.43 -18.73 6.50
C ASP A 32 10.61 -19.05 5.25
N ASP A 33 9.70 -20.01 5.37
CA ASP A 33 8.59 -20.18 4.43
C ASP A 33 7.65 -18.97 4.56
N VAL A 34 7.22 -18.42 3.42
CA VAL A 34 6.48 -17.16 3.40
C VAL A 34 5.14 -17.33 2.69
N SER A 35 4.06 -16.98 3.41
CA SER A 35 2.72 -16.85 2.85
C SER A 35 2.39 -15.38 2.62
N ILE A 36 2.01 -15.03 1.40
CA ILE A 36 1.82 -13.66 0.91
C ILE A 36 0.41 -13.52 0.37
N LEU A 37 -0.32 -12.51 0.83
CA LEU A 37 -1.64 -12.13 0.31
C LEU A 37 -1.51 -10.83 -0.49
N LEU A 38 -1.93 -10.85 -1.76
CA LEU A 38 -1.97 -9.68 -2.63
C LEU A 38 -3.43 -9.33 -2.91
N LEU A 39 -3.89 -8.18 -2.41
CA LEU A 39 -5.23 -7.65 -2.61
C LEU A 39 -5.18 -6.51 -3.63
N GLY A 40 -5.96 -6.60 -4.71
CA GLY A 40 -5.80 -5.72 -5.86
C GLY A 40 -4.46 -6.00 -6.54
N CYS A 41 -4.17 -7.28 -6.79
CA CYS A 41 -2.83 -7.72 -7.16
C CYS A 41 -2.34 -7.11 -8.47
N GLY A 42 -3.23 -6.68 -9.36
CA GLY A 42 -2.85 -6.13 -10.65
C GLY A 42 -2.07 -7.14 -11.48
N ASP A 43 -1.08 -6.68 -12.25
CA ASP A 43 -0.20 -7.55 -13.03
C ASP A 43 0.82 -8.31 -12.13
N PRO A 44 1.53 -9.34 -12.64
CA PRO A 44 2.36 -10.21 -11.80
C PRO A 44 3.77 -9.64 -11.54
N ARG A 45 4.06 -8.37 -11.86
CA ARG A 45 5.42 -7.81 -11.83
C ARG A 45 6.11 -7.94 -10.47
N SER A 46 5.39 -7.73 -9.36
CA SER A 46 5.98 -7.79 -8.02
C SER A 46 6.29 -9.23 -7.63
N ILE A 47 5.51 -10.21 -8.10
CA ILE A 47 5.80 -11.64 -7.91
C ILE A 47 7.06 -12.01 -8.70
N LEU A 48 7.09 -11.66 -9.99
CA LEU A 48 8.21 -11.95 -10.89
C LEU A 48 9.52 -11.31 -10.39
N TYR A 49 9.47 -10.03 -10.02
CA TYR A 49 10.60 -9.32 -9.43
C TYR A 49 11.05 -9.93 -8.09
N THR A 50 10.12 -10.30 -7.21
CA THR A 50 10.45 -10.92 -5.92
C THR A 50 11.25 -12.21 -6.09
N LEU A 51 10.81 -13.08 -7.01
CA LEU A 51 11.49 -14.35 -7.30
C LEU A 51 12.89 -14.12 -7.90
N ASP A 52 13.04 -13.12 -8.78
CA ASP A 52 14.34 -12.77 -9.35
C ASP A 52 15.30 -12.13 -8.33
N ALA A 53 14.79 -11.23 -7.49
CA ALA A 53 15.56 -10.54 -6.46
C ALA A 53 16.03 -11.49 -5.34
N ARG A 54 15.30 -12.59 -5.11
CA ARG A 54 15.65 -13.57 -4.08
C ARG A 54 16.78 -14.51 -4.48
N ARG A 55 16.93 -14.83 -5.77
CA ARG A 55 17.87 -15.83 -6.29
C ARG A 55 19.32 -15.52 -5.85
N THR A 56 19.97 -16.47 -5.19
CA THR A 56 21.39 -16.37 -4.79
C THR A 56 22.25 -17.21 -5.73
N LYS A 57 23.52 -16.81 -5.95
CA LYS A 57 24.47 -17.61 -6.74
C LYS A 57 24.80 -18.98 -6.11
N LEU A 58 24.54 -19.13 -4.81
CA LEU A 58 24.95 -20.28 -3.99
C LEU A 58 23.84 -21.32 -3.75
N GLY A 59 22.63 -21.12 -4.27
CA GLY A 59 21.52 -22.09 -4.10
C GLY A 59 21.03 -22.28 -2.65
N THR A 60 21.42 -21.40 -1.72
CA THR A 60 21.18 -21.53 -0.27
C THR A 60 19.83 -20.99 0.22
N ALA A 61 18.94 -20.53 -0.66
CA ALA A 61 17.62 -20.04 -0.26
C ALA A 61 16.61 -21.20 -0.17
N SER A 62 16.26 -21.61 1.06
CA SER A 62 15.49 -22.83 1.35
C SER A 62 14.01 -22.63 1.66
N GLY A 63 13.46 -21.42 1.49
CA GLY A 63 12.08 -21.09 1.86
C GLY A 63 11.07 -21.32 0.72
N LYS A 64 9.91 -21.90 1.04
CA LYS A 64 8.77 -22.03 0.14
C LYS A 64 8.00 -20.72 0.06
N PHE A 65 7.52 -20.39 -1.14
CA PHE A 65 6.73 -19.18 -1.37
C PHE A 65 5.32 -19.52 -1.79
N ASP A 66 4.38 -18.84 -1.15
CA ASP A 66 2.96 -19.04 -1.36
C ASP A 66 2.31 -17.67 -1.57
N PHE A 67 2.00 -17.35 -2.83
CA PHE A 67 1.31 -16.12 -3.22
C PHE A 67 -0.17 -16.42 -3.36
N THR A 68 -1.02 -15.68 -2.66
CA THR A 68 -2.48 -15.69 -2.83
C THR A 68 -2.90 -14.35 -3.41
N CYS A 69 -3.36 -14.36 -4.66
CA CYS A 69 -3.68 -13.17 -5.45
C CYS A 69 -5.19 -13.01 -5.56
N CYS A 70 -5.68 -11.85 -5.13
CA CYS A 70 -7.07 -11.45 -5.23
C CYS A 70 -7.19 -10.22 -6.10
N ASP A 71 -8.05 -10.27 -7.11
CA ASP A 71 -8.44 -9.10 -7.89
C ASP A 71 -9.94 -9.15 -8.19
N ILE A 72 -10.58 -7.98 -8.18
CA ILE A 72 -12.01 -7.87 -8.48
C ILE A 72 -12.27 -7.98 -9.99
N GLU A 73 -11.28 -7.66 -10.83
CA GLU A 73 -11.37 -7.72 -12.29
C GLU A 73 -10.80 -9.06 -12.82
N PRO A 74 -11.64 -10.05 -13.15
CA PRO A 74 -11.22 -11.32 -13.75
C PRO A 74 -10.37 -11.18 -15.01
N ALA A 75 -10.52 -10.11 -15.80
CA ALA A 75 -9.66 -9.88 -16.96
C ALA A 75 -8.17 -9.71 -16.58
N ILE A 76 -7.88 -9.16 -15.41
CA ILE A 76 -6.49 -9.04 -14.90
C ILE A 76 -5.93 -10.42 -14.62
N LEU A 77 -6.65 -11.25 -13.86
CA LEU A 77 -6.20 -12.60 -13.51
C LEU A 77 -6.10 -13.51 -14.73
N ALA A 78 -7.00 -13.39 -15.71
CA ALA A 78 -6.95 -14.15 -16.96
C ALA A 78 -5.67 -13.84 -17.76
N ARG A 79 -5.25 -12.57 -17.79
CA ARG A 79 -3.99 -12.14 -18.41
C ARG A 79 -2.76 -12.62 -17.64
N ASN A 80 -2.81 -12.56 -16.31
CA ASN A 80 -1.70 -13.03 -15.48
C ASN A 80 -1.48 -14.52 -15.66
N VAL A 81 -2.54 -15.33 -15.58
CA VAL A 81 -2.45 -16.78 -15.76
C VAL A 81 -2.02 -17.13 -17.19
N LEU A 82 -2.48 -16.39 -18.21
CA LEU A 82 -1.99 -16.55 -19.58
C LEU A 82 -0.46 -16.33 -19.67
N LEU A 83 0.06 -15.26 -19.07
CA LEU A 83 1.50 -14.98 -19.04
C LEU A 83 2.29 -16.05 -18.27
N LEU A 84 1.87 -16.38 -17.06
CA LEU A 84 2.58 -17.33 -16.19
C LEU A 84 2.64 -18.74 -16.80
N THR A 85 1.54 -19.19 -17.40
CA THR A 85 1.48 -20.51 -18.04
C THR A 85 2.34 -20.56 -19.31
N LEU A 86 2.44 -19.46 -20.06
CA LEU A 86 3.34 -19.35 -21.20
C LEU A 86 4.82 -19.39 -20.77
N ILE A 87 5.20 -18.63 -19.73
CA ILE A 87 6.56 -18.65 -19.21
C ILE A 87 6.91 -20.06 -18.72
N ALA A 88 6.00 -20.73 -18.01
CA ALA A 88 6.20 -22.08 -17.48
C ALA A 88 6.38 -23.15 -18.58
N ASP A 89 5.77 -22.97 -19.76
CA ASP A 89 5.98 -23.85 -20.92
C ASP A 89 7.40 -23.72 -21.52
N GLY A 90 8.12 -22.64 -21.23
CA GLY A 90 9.54 -22.45 -21.57
C GLY A 90 9.87 -22.22 -23.06
N LYS A 91 8.91 -22.42 -23.96
CA LYS A 91 9.12 -22.42 -25.42
C LYS A 91 9.61 -21.07 -25.97
N HIS A 92 9.11 -19.97 -25.43
CA HIS A 92 9.37 -18.61 -25.93
C HIS A 92 10.30 -17.79 -25.03
N LEU A 93 10.98 -18.42 -24.06
CA LEU A 93 11.90 -17.71 -23.15
C LEU A 93 13.06 -17.03 -23.87
N LYS A 94 13.53 -17.62 -24.98
CA LYS A 94 14.59 -17.05 -25.82
C LYS A 94 14.07 -16.02 -26.84
N GLU A 95 12.76 -15.93 -27.02
CA GLU A 95 12.07 -15.00 -27.93
C GLU A 95 11.53 -13.80 -27.13
N GLU A 96 12.45 -13.06 -26.48
CA GLU A 96 12.14 -11.98 -25.54
C GLU A 96 11.08 -10.99 -26.06
N SER A 97 11.13 -10.64 -27.35
CA SER A 97 10.20 -9.71 -27.96
C SER A 97 8.76 -10.20 -27.93
N VAL A 98 8.50 -11.49 -28.08
CA VAL A 98 7.16 -12.03 -28.32
C VAL A 98 6.32 -12.06 -27.04
N VAL A 99 6.93 -12.52 -25.93
CA VAL A 99 6.27 -12.51 -24.60
C VAL A 99 6.03 -11.08 -24.11
N TRP A 100 6.97 -10.17 -24.39
CA TRP A 100 6.77 -8.75 -24.11
C TRP A 100 5.60 -8.16 -24.91
N ASN A 101 5.58 -8.37 -26.23
CA ASN A 101 4.58 -7.80 -27.13
C ASN A 101 3.16 -8.21 -26.72
N MET A 102 2.93 -9.51 -26.46
CA MET A 102 1.60 -10.01 -26.13
C MET A 102 1.02 -9.42 -24.85
N PHE A 103 1.88 -9.09 -23.88
CA PHE A 103 1.43 -8.62 -22.58
C PHE A 103 1.27 -7.10 -22.54
N TYR A 104 2.18 -6.35 -23.19
CA TYR A 104 2.27 -4.90 -23.05
C TYR A 104 1.80 -4.09 -24.26
N HIS A 105 1.64 -4.67 -25.45
CA HIS A 105 1.22 -3.92 -26.65
C HIS A 105 -0.28 -4.02 -26.91
N PHE A 106 -0.88 -2.90 -27.33
CA PHE A 106 -2.28 -2.84 -27.79
C PHE A 106 -2.46 -3.44 -29.18
N LEU A 107 -1.41 -3.33 -30.01
CA LEU A 107 -1.37 -3.86 -31.37
C LEU A 107 -0.23 -4.88 -31.50
N LEU A 108 -0.52 -6.01 -32.16
CA LEU A 108 0.39 -7.15 -32.26
C LEU A 108 0.75 -7.44 -33.72
N ASP A 109 1.95 -7.97 -33.90
CA ASP A 109 2.28 -8.75 -35.09
C ASP A 109 1.52 -10.10 -35.08
N LYS A 110 1.38 -10.71 -36.28
CA LYS A 110 0.65 -11.96 -36.44
C LYS A 110 1.23 -13.12 -35.61
N PRO A 111 2.56 -13.34 -35.54
CA PRO A 111 3.16 -14.35 -34.67
C PRO A 111 2.75 -14.21 -33.20
N SER A 112 2.81 -13.00 -32.65
CA SER A 112 2.45 -12.70 -31.26
C SER A 112 0.97 -13.00 -30.97
N LEU A 113 0.06 -12.64 -31.89
CA LEU A 113 -1.36 -12.98 -31.78
C LEU A 113 -1.59 -14.50 -31.82
N GLN A 114 -0.86 -15.22 -32.69
CA GLN A 114 -1.01 -16.67 -32.83
C GLN A 114 -0.64 -17.41 -31.54
N ILE A 115 0.34 -16.91 -30.78
CA ILE A 115 0.72 -17.52 -29.50
C ILE A 115 -0.35 -17.29 -28.42
N ILE A 116 -0.93 -16.09 -28.34
CA ILE A 116 -2.09 -15.84 -27.46
C ILE A 116 -3.20 -16.84 -27.77
N ILE A 117 -3.52 -17.00 -29.06
CA ILE A 117 -4.52 -17.93 -29.55
C ILE A 117 -4.22 -19.36 -29.09
N THR A 118 -3.03 -19.87 -29.38
CA THR A 118 -2.68 -21.26 -29.09
C THR A 118 -2.65 -21.53 -27.59
N GLN A 119 -2.16 -20.58 -26.79
CA GLN A 119 -2.16 -20.72 -25.34
C GLN A 119 -3.58 -20.64 -24.76
N CYS A 120 -4.45 -19.77 -25.28
CA CYS A 120 -5.84 -19.70 -24.85
C CYS A 120 -6.63 -20.98 -25.17
N GLU A 121 -6.40 -21.64 -26.32
CA GLU A 121 -7.01 -22.94 -26.63
C GLU A 121 -6.67 -23.97 -25.56
N LYS A 122 -5.37 -24.10 -25.24
CA LYS A 122 -4.89 -25.00 -24.19
C LYS A 122 -5.53 -24.69 -22.84
N LEU A 123 -5.61 -23.41 -22.45
CA LEU A 123 -6.19 -23.00 -21.17
C LEU A 123 -7.69 -23.23 -21.11
N VAL A 124 -8.42 -23.02 -22.21
CA VAL A 124 -9.84 -23.36 -22.31
C VAL A 124 -10.02 -24.87 -22.17
N ASP A 125 -9.23 -25.71 -22.83
CA ASP A 125 -9.38 -27.17 -22.69
C ASP A 125 -9.13 -27.66 -21.25
N LEU A 126 -8.16 -27.07 -20.56
CA LEU A 126 -7.77 -27.46 -19.19
C LEU A 126 -8.70 -26.89 -18.10
N SER A 127 -9.57 -25.91 -18.41
CA SER A 127 -10.40 -25.20 -17.43
C SER A 127 -11.87 -25.59 -17.45
N VAL A 128 -12.21 -26.82 -17.85
CA VAL A 128 -13.61 -27.30 -17.89
C VAL A 128 -14.20 -27.52 -16.49
N SER A 129 -13.35 -27.85 -15.51
CA SER A 129 -13.69 -28.03 -14.10
C SER A 129 -12.43 -27.85 -13.25
N LEU A 130 -12.60 -27.65 -11.94
CA LEU A 130 -11.46 -27.62 -11.01
C LEU A 130 -10.65 -28.92 -11.07
N ASP A 131 -11.31 -30.08 -11.21
CA ASP A 131 -10.61 -31.37 -11.32
C ASP A 131 -9.74 -31.48 -12.57
N ALA A 132 -10.24 -31.03 -13.73
CA ALA A 132 -9.47 -30.99 -14.97
C ALA A 132 -8.27 -30.04 -14.85
N TRP A 133 -8.46 -28.88 -14.21
CA TRP A 133 -7.37 -27.95 -13.94
C TRP A 133 -6.32 -28.58 -13.03
N ASN A 134 -6.75 -29.21 -11.94
CA ASN A 134 -5.91 -29.85 -10.92
C ASN A 134 -5.10 -31.04 -11.45
N ALA A 135 -5.60 -31.71 -12.50
CA ALA A 135 -4.88 -32.77 -13.21
C ALA A 135 -3.87 -32.25 -14.24
N SER A 136 -3.90 -30.95 -14.56
CA SER A 136 -3.02 -30.35 -15.55
C SER A 136 -1.59 -30.12 -15.02
N ILE A 137 -0.65 -29.89 -15.95
CA ILE A 137 0.73 -29.54 -15.63
C ILE A 137 0.87 -28.20 -14.87
N TYR A 138 -0.14 -27.34 -14.93
CA TYR A 138 -0.09 -26.01 -14.31
C TYR A 138 -0.43 -26.05 -12.82
N ALA A 139 -1.19 -27.05 -12.37
CA ALA A 139 -1.58 -27.22 -10.97
C ALA A 139 -0.41 -27.44 -10.00
N ARG A 140 0.81 -27.66 -10.52
CA ARG A 140 2.04 -27.78 -9.72
C ARG A 140 2.46 -26.46 -9.06
N PHE A 141 2.17 -25.33 -9.71
CA PHE A 141 2.55 -23.99 -9.24
C PHE A 141 1.39 -22.99 -9.28
N LEU A 142 0.30 -23.28 -9.99
CA LEU A 142 -0.86 -22.41 -10.12
C LEU A 142 -2.13 -23.09 -9.61
N ASP A 143 -2.68 -22.57 -8.52
CA ASP A 143 -3.89 -23.10 -7.87
C ASP A 143 -5.05 -22.10 -8.04
N ILE A 144 -6.24 -22.62 -8.34
CA ILE A 144 -7.44 -21.80 -8.58
C ILE A 144 -8.30 -21.89 -7.34
N GLY A 145 -8.52 -20.75 -6.66
CA GLY A 145 -9.09 -20.77 -5.33
C GLY A 145 -10.57 -21.12 -5.27
N ASN A 146 -11.31 -20.98 -6.37
CA ASN A 146 -12.69 -21.46 -6.46
C ASN A 146 -13.24 -21.67 -7.87
N THR A 147 -14.39 -22.35 -7.94
CA THR A 147 -15.12 -22.64 -9.19
C THR A 147 -15.52 -21.37 -9.95
N PHE A 148 -15.98 -20.34 -9.23
CA PHE A 148 -16.37 -19.05 -9.84
C PHE A 148 -15.20 -18.40 -10.59
N THR A 149 -14.02 -18.39 -9.98
CA THR A 149 -12.78 -17.88 -10.57
C THR A 149 -12.45 -18.63 -11.84
N LEU A 150 -12.43 -19.97 -11.80
CA LEU A 150 -12.13 -20.78 -12.98
C LEU A 150 -13.06 -20.45 -14.16
N ASN A 151 -14.36 -20.32 -13.88
CA ASN A 151 -15.37 -20.00 -14.89
C ASN A 151 -15.15 -18.62 -15.52
N GLU A 152 -14.83 -17.60 -14.73
CA GLU A 152 -14.53 -16.27 -15.26
C GLU A 152 -13.21 -16.24 -16.06
N LEU A 153 -12.17 -16.96 -15.63
CA LEU A 153 -10.92 -17.08 -16.39
C LEU A 153 -11.17 -17.77 -17.74
N ARG A 154 -11.85 -18.92 -17.73
CA ARG A 154 -12.26 -19.66 -18.94
C ARG A 154 -13.06 -18.76 -19.88
N ARG A 155 -14.00 -17.98 -19.35
CA ARG A 155 -14.81 -17.04 -20.13
C ARG A 155 -13.94 -16.02 -20.86
N HIS A 156 -12.96 -15.41 -20.19
CA HIS A 156 -12.06 -14.45 -20.84
C HIS A 156 -11.18 -15.09 -21.91
N TRP A 157 -10.59 -16.26 -21.65
CA TRP A 157 -9.80 -16.95 -22.68
C TRP A 157 -10.67 -17.34 -23.89
N SER A 158 -11.93 -17.74 -23.65
CA SER A 158 -12.88 -18.01 -24.74
C SER A 158 -13.19 -16.75 -25.55
N LEU A 159 -13.38 -15.60 -24.89
CA LEU A 159 -13.54 -14.30 -25.56
C LEU A 159 -12.31 -13.93 -26.38
N TYR A 160 -11.11 -14.20 -25.88
CA TYR A 160 -9.87 -13.94 -26.62
C TYR A 160 -9.77 -14.80 -27.88
N LEU A 161 -10.34 -16.01 -27.89
CA LEU A 161 -10.39 -16.90 -29.06
C LEU A 161 -11.40 -16.45 -30.13
N GLU A 162 -12.39 -15.62 -29.78
CA GLU A 162 -13.37 -15.12 -30.75
C GLU A 162 -12.72 -14.41 -31.95
N VAL A 163 -11.51 -13.87 -31.78
CA VAL A 163 -10.73 -13.23 -32.85
C VAL A 163 -10.57 -14.10 -34.10
N LYS A 164 -10.58 -15.43 -33.96
CA LYS A 164 -10.56 -16.39 -35.07
C LYS A 164 -11.79 -16.29 -35.96
N SER A 165 -12.94 -16.03 -35.34
CA SER A 165 -14.25 -15.97 -35.98
C SER A 165 -14.61 -14.57 -36.50
N TYR A 166 -13.73 -13.57 -36.28
CA TYR A 166 -14.03 -12.20 -36.66
C TYR A 166 -14.13 -12.03 -38.17
N THR A 167 -15.29 -11.54 -38.62
CA THR A 167 -15.47 -10.99 -39.97
C THR A 167 -14.54 -9.81 -40.20
N PHE A 168 -14.27 -9.49 -41.47
CA PHE A 168 -13.50 -8.29 -41.83
C PHE A 168 -14.09 -7.02 -41.21
N SER A 169 -15.42 -6.89 -41.18
CA SER A 169 -16.11 -5.76 -40.57
C SER A 169 -15.87 -5.66 -39.05
N ARG A 170 -15.94 -6.79 -38.31
CA ARG A 170 -15.67 -6.80 -36.86
C ARG A 170 -14.20 -6.48 -36.58
N ARG A 171 -13.24 -7.01 -37.35
CA ARG A 171 -11.81 -6.66 -37.22
C ARG A 171 -11.57 -5.16 -37.43
N LYS A 172 -12.14 -4.60 -38.50
CA LYS A 172 -12.03 -3.17 -38.82
C LYS A 172 -12.62 -2.31 -37.69
N GLN A 173 -13.82 -2.65 -37.21
CA GLN A 173 -14.48 -1.95 -36.11
C GLN A 173 -13.63 -1.94 -34.83
N ARG A 174 -13.03 -3.07 -34.46
CA ARG A 174 -12.17 -3.18 -33.26
C ARG A 174 -10.93 -2.30 -33.39
N LYS A 175 -10.31 -2.30 -34.57
CA LYS A 175 -9.15 -1.44 -34.86
C LYS A 175 -9.51 0.05 -34.77
N GLU A 176 -10.66 0.45 -35.30
CA GLU A 176 -11.17 1.82 -35.22
C GLU A 176 -11.49 2.23 -33.77
N GLN A 177 -12.04 1.34 -32.95
CA GLN A 177 -12.28 1.58 -31.53
C GLN A 177 -10.97 1.86 -30.77
N VAL A 178 -9.97 1.01 -30.93
CA VAL A 178 -8.64 1.18 -30.31
C VAL A 178 -7.99 2.48 -30.78
N ALA A 179 -7.98 2.73 -32.10
CA ALA A 179 -7.43 3.96 -32.67
C ALA A 179 -8.13 5.23 -32.17
N SER A 180 -9.46 5.19 -32.03
CA SER A 180 -10.25 6.31 -31.50
C SER A 180 -9.94 6.58 -30.03
N ALA A 181 -9.81 5.54 -29.21
CA ALA A 181 -9.47 5.68 -27.80
C ALA A 181 -8.03 6.22 -27.63
N MET A 182 -7.07 5.68 -28.37
CA MET A 182 -5.69 6.17 -28.41
C MET A 182 -5.62 7.64 -28.83
N LYS A 183 -6.37 8.02 -29.87
CA LYS A 183 -6.46 9.41 -30.32
C LYS A 183 -7.04 10.33 -29.25
N LYS A 184 -8.11 9.92 -28.55
CA LYS A 184 -8.70 10.68 -27.44
C LYS A 184 -7.68 10.95 -26.33
N VAL A 185 -6.84 9.96 -26.01
CA VAL A 185 -5.79 10.09 -25.00
C VAL A 185 -4.70 11.08 -25.47
N LEU A 186 -4.25 10.96 -26.72
CA LEU A 186 -3.25 11.86 -27.32
C LEU A 186 -3.72 13.31 -27.42
N ASP A 187 -5.00 13.53 -27.77
CA ASP A 187 -5.55 14.86 -28.06
C ASP A 187 -5.81 15.67 -26.77
N GLY A 188 -5.95 15.03 -25.60
CA GLY A 188 -6.37 15.76 -24.40
C GLY A 188 -6.04 15.18 -23.04
N GLN A 189 -5.43 14.00 -22.93
CA GLN A 189 -5.18 13.35 -21.63
C GLN A 189 -3.69 13.16 -21.30
N ILE A 190 -2.82 13.05 -22.30
CA ILE A 190 -1.36 13.04 -22.05
C ILE A 190 -0.88 14.46 -21.83
N ASN A 191 -0.65 14.80 -20.57
CA ASN A 191 -0.02 16.05 -20.16
C ASN A 191 1.42 15.80 -19.70
N PHE A 192 2.26 16.83 -19.73
CA PHE A 192 3.59 16.80 -19.11
C PHE A 192 3.54 16.56 -17.59
N ASP A 193 2.35 16.71 -17.02
CA ASP A 193 2.03 16.42 -15.64
C ASP A 193 1.76 14.93 -15.36
N ASP A 194 1.57 14.08 -16.40
CA ASP A 194 1.39 12.63 -16.25
C ASP A 194 2.76 11.91 -16.23
N LEU A 195 3.15 11.45 -15.04
CA LEU A 195 4.52 11.08 -14.70
C LEU A 195 4.69 9.70 -14.07
N ASN A 196 3.72 8.81 -14.25
CA ASN A 196 3.80 7.43 -13.72
C ASN A 196 5.14 6.76 -14.08
N VAL A 197 5.66 7.02 -15.28
CA VAL A 197 6.96 6.51 -15.74
C VAL A 197 8.13 7.16 -15.02
N SER A 198 8.18 8.49 -14.84
CA SER A 198 9.35 9.12 -14.21
C SER A 198 9.43 8.82 -12.72
N ARG A 199 8.29 8.59 -12.04
CA ARG A 199 8.24 8.06 -10.67
C ARG A 199 9.09 6.79 -10.55
N SER A 200 9.04 5.95 -11.57
CA SER A 200 9.77 4.68 -11.60
C SER A 200 11.29 4.82 -11.74
N ALA A 201 11.79 6.05 -11.98
CA ALA A 201 13.20 6.37 -11.92
C ALA A 201 13.68 6.77 -10.52
N GLY A 202 12.78 6.82 -9.51
CA GLY A 202 13.08 7.09 -8.12
C GLY A 202 14.00 8.32 -7.95
N PRO A 203 15.22 8.16 -7.45
CA PRO A 203 16.11 9.29 -7.20
C PRO A 203 16.58 10.00 -8.49
N ALA A 204 16.50 9.35 -9.65
CA ALA A 204 16.77 9.93 -10.97
C ALA A 204 15.52 10.54 -11.65
N TYR A 205 14.42 10.72 -10.91
CA TYR A 205 13.13 11.25 -11.40
C TYR A 205 13.24 12.50 -12.29
N GLY A 206 14.06 13.48 -11.87
CA GLY A 206 14.25 14.73 -12.63
C GLY A 206 14.83 14.49 -14.03
N HIS A 207 15.69 13.48 -14.20
CA HIS A 207 16.28 13.12 -15.49
C HIS A 207 15.30 12.35 -16.38
N ALA A 208 14.42 11.57 -15.77
CA ALA A 208 13.44 10.75 -16.48
C ALA A 208 12.25 11.56 -17.03
N THR A 209 11.94 12.73 -16.44
CA THR A 209 10.70 13.49 -16.70
C THR A 209 10.43 13.75 -18.19
N LEU A 210 11.38 14.36 -18.92
CA LEU A 210 11.17 14.70 -20.33
C LEU A 210 11.00 13.44 -21.20
N THR A 211 11.88 12.46 -21.01
CA THR A 211 11.85 11.21 -21.76
C THR A 211 10.58 10.41 -21.47
N SER A 212 10.10 10.42 -20.23
CA SER A 212 8.85 9.78 -19.82
C SER A 212 7.66 10.30 -20.61
N PHE A 213 7.54 11.63 -20.72
CA PHE A 213 6.51 12.26 -21.55
C PHE A 213 6.59 11.84 -23.03
N GLU A 214 7.80 11.77 -23.59
CA GLU A 214 8.00 11.30 -24.97
C GLU A 214 7.61 9.84 -25.17
N THR A 215 7.97 8.97 -24.21
CA THR A 215 7.64 7.54 -24.28
C THR A 215 6.13 7.32 -24.18
N SER A 216 5.42 8.05 -23.32
CA SER A 216 3.96 7.97 -23.21
C SER A 216 3.28 8.40 -24.51
N LYS A 217 3.73 9.51 -25.13
CA LYS A 217 3.22 9.93 -26.45
C LYS A 217 3.50 8.90 -27.54
N ALA A 218 4.71 8.36 -27.59
CA ALA A 218 5.09 7.37 -28.59
C ALA A 218 4.25 6.10 -28.45
N PHE A 219 4.13 5.57 -27.22
CA PHE A 219 3.33 4.39 -26.91
C PHE A 219 1.86 4.58 -27.27
N TRP A 220 1.23 5.69 -26.88
CA TRP A 220 -0.17 5.95 -27.23
C TRP A 220 -0.39 6.31 -28.70
N LYS A 221 0.66 6.69 -29.44
CA LYS A 221 0.61 6.89 -30.89
C LYS A 221 0.64 5.57 -31.66
N THR A 222 1.46 4.62 -31.24
CA THR A 222 1.69 3.37 -31.99
C THR A 222 0.99 2.16 -31.38
N GLY A 223 0.58 2.23 -30.11
CA GLY A 223 0.08 1.11 -29.33
C GLY A 223 1.15 0.09 -28.94
N THR A 224 2.44 0.43 -29.15
CA THR A 224 3.57 -0.50 -29.02
C THR A 224 4.79 0.20 -28.42
N THR A 225 5.75 -0.59 -27.95
CA THR A 225 7.09 -0.09 -27.56
C THR A 225 8.14 -0.39 -28.63
N PHE A 226 7.76 -0.43 -29.91
CA PHE A 226 8.71 -0.59 -31.01
C PHE A 226 9.43 0.72 -31.33
N ALA A 227 10.70 0.61 -31.74
CA ALA A 227 11.50 1.74 -32.19
C ALA A 227 11.69 1.79 -33.71
N SER A 228 11.51 0.66 -34.41
CA SER A 228 11.62 0.58 -35.86
C SER A 228 10.26 0.82 -36.51
N GLN A 229 10.23 1.55 -37.63
CA GLN A 229 8.98 1.77 -38.38
C GLN A 229 8.45 0.46 -38.98
N GLN A 230 9.34 -0.44 -39.38
CA GLN A 230 9.00 -1.75 -39.92
C GLN A 230 8.18 -2.59 -38.93
N ASP A 231 8.58 -2.64 -37.66
CA ASP A 231 7.86 -3.40 -36.63
C ASP A 231 6.52 -2.74 -36.27
N ILE A 232 6.48 -1.41 -36.25
CA ILE A 232 5.24 -0.64 -36.05
C ILE A 232 4.24 -0.94 -37.17
N ASP A 233 4.70 -0.96 -38.42
CA ASP A 233 3.85 -1.22 -39.59
C ASP A 233 3.37 -2.69 -39.63
N ALA A 234 4.14 -3.62 -39.04
CA ALA A 234 3.75 -5.02 -38.90
C ALA A 234 2.70 -5.26 -37.80
N ALA A 235 2.68 -4.42 -36.75
CA ALA A 235 1.78 -4.51 -35.60
C ALA A 235 0.36 -4.02 -35.94
N THR A 236 -0.40 -4.85 -36.64
CA THR A 236 -1.69 -4.47 -37.24
C THR A 236 -2.90 -5.11 -36.59
N GLU A 237 -2.71 -6.16 -35.80
CA GLU A 237 -3.77 -6.93 -35.16
C GLU A 237 -4.07 -6.39 -33.76
N VAL A 238 -5.34 -6.28 -33.40
CA VAL A 238 -5.72 -5.82 -32.04
C VAL A 238 -5.42 -6.92 -31.03
N ASN A 239 -4.75 -6.57 -29.92
CA ASN A 239 -4.54 -7.49 -28.81
C ASN A 239 -5.88 -7.76 -28.09
N PRO A 240 -6.42 -8.99 -28.12
CA PRO A 240 -7.72 -9.28 -27.51
C PRO A 240 -7.72 -9.13 -25.98
N THR A 241 -6.56 -9.21 -25.34
CA THR A 241 -6.46 -9.13 -23.87
C THR A 241 -6.79 -7.74 -23.32
N PHE A 242 -6.85 -6.70 -24.16
CA PHE A 242 -7.25 -5.35 -23.78
C PHE A 242 -8.71 -5.00 -24.10
N MET A 243 -9.48 -5.95 -24.66
CA MET A 243 -10.80 -5.67 -25.24
C MET A 243 -11.98 -6.13 -24.38
N TYR A 244 -11.74 -6.85 -23.29
CA TYR A 244 -12.79 -7.45 -22.48
C TYR A 244 -12.52 -7.23 -20.99
N THR A 245 -13.53 -6.71 -20.29
CA THR A 245 -13.55 -6.55 -18.84
C THR A 245 -14.82 -7.19 -18.27
N SER A 246 -15.02 -7.10 -16.96
CA SER A 246 -16.24 -7.59 -16.31
C SER A 246 -17.52 -6.98 -16.88
N GLY A 247 -18.22 -7.76 -17.72
CA GLY A 247 -19.51 -7.40 -18.30
C GLY A 247 -19.47 -6.42 -19.47
N ARG A 248 -18.28 -6.07 -20.01
CA ARG A 248 -18.16 -5.12 -21.13
C ARG A 248 -17.14 -5.57 -22.18
N GLU A 249 -17.47 -5.29 -23.43
CA GLU A 249 -16.57 -5.42 -24.57
C GLU A 249 -16.21 -4.02 -25.08
N GLY A 250 -14.93 -3.75 -25.25
CA GLY A 250 -14.41 -2.45 -25.69
C GLY A 250 -13.02 -2.15 -25.15
N PHE A 251 -12.38 -1.14 -25.73
CA PHE A 251 -11.08 -0.65 -25.28
C PHE A 251 -11.27 0.47 -24.25
N ALA A 252 -11.17 0.14 -22.97
CA ALA A 252 -11.44 1.03 -21.83
C ALA A 252 -10.22 1.19 -20.91
N THR A 253 -9.01 1.11 -21.46
CA THR A 253 -7.77 1.19 -20.68
C THR A 253 -7.58 2.56 -20.03
N TYR A 254 -6.97 2.58 -18.85
CA TYR A 254 -6.61 3.80 -18.14
C TYR A 254 -5.70 4.71 -18.99
N PRO A 255 -6.04 6.00 -19.17
CA PRO A 255 -5.26 6.93 -20.01
C PRO A 255 -3.79 7.11 -19.62
N GLY A 256 -3.45 6.97 -18.34
CA GLY A 256 -2.07 7.09 -17.85
C GLY A 256 -1.26 5.79 -17.95
N LEU A 257 -1.78 4.76 -18.62
CA LEU A 257 -1.08 3.48 -18.79
C LEU A 257 0.17 3.67 -19.65
N ASN A 258 1.31 3.21 -19.11
CA ASN A 258 2.55 3.05 -19.85
C ASN A 258 3.32 1.86 -19.27
N PRO A 259 3.70 0.84 -20.07
CA PRO A 259 4.41 -0.33 -19.59
C PRO A 259 5.67 -0.03 -18.79
N LEU A 260 6.37 1.07 -19.09
CA LEU A 260 7.63 1.42 -18.43
C LEU A 260 7.45 1.74 -16.95
N ALA A 261 6.25 2.15 -16.51
CA ALA A 261 5.95 2.42 -15.11
C ALA A 261 5.97 1.14 -14.24
N ALA A 262 5.92 -0.04 -14.84
CA ALA A 262 5.97 -1.32 -14.14
C ALA A 262 7.40 -1.87 -13.92
N PHE A 263 8.43 -1.06 -14.18
CA PHE A 263 9.84 -1.48 -14.12
C PHE A 263 10.71 -0.46 -13.41
N HIS A 264 11.89 -0.87 -12.95
CA HIS A 264 12.82 0.05 -12.32
C HIS A 264 13.63 0.82 -13.36
N LEU A 265 13.46 2.14 -13.41
CA LEU A 265 14.09 3.00 -14.41
C LEU A 265 15.28 3.80 -13.86
N ALA A 266 15.54 3.76 -12.55
CA ALA A 266 16.66 4.51 -11.95
C ALA A 266 18.00 4.21 -12.64
N PRO A 267 18.37 2.93 -12.92
CA PRO A 267 19.62 2.62 -13.61
C PRO A 267 19.68 3.12 -15.06
N VAL A 268 18.53 3.34 -15.71
CA VAL A 268 18.44 3.85 -17.09
C VAL A 268 18.74 5.36 -17.14
N PHE A 269 18.31 6.11 -16.13
CA PHE A 269 18.35 7.59 -16.15
C PHE A 269 19.43 8.21 -15.26
N ALA A 270 19.98 7.47 -14.30
CA ALA A 270 20.87 8.01 -13.27
C ALA A 270 22.14 8.72 -13.79
N PHE A 271 22.66 8.32 -14.95
CA PHE A 271 23.90 8.88 -15.53
C PHE A 271 23.67 9.73 -16.77
N GLU A 272 22.40 10.04 -17.05
CA GLU A 272 22.03 10.88 -18.17
C GLU A 272 22.10 12.35 -17.78
N SER A 273 22.42 13.21 -18.74
CA SER A 273 22.48 14.64 -18.47
C SER A 273 21.07 15.20 -18.28
N SER A 274 20.81 15.86 -17.15
CA SER A 274 19.66 16.77 -16.98
C SER A 274 19.74 17.88 -18.03
N GLY A 275 19.11 17.70 -19.18
CA GLY A 275 19.26 18.62 -20.31
C GLY A 275 18.26 18.37 -21.44
N SER A 276 18.08 19.40 -22.27
CA SER A 276 16.95 19.68 -23.17
C SER A 276 16.56 18.65 -24.25
N ARG A 277 17.10 17.43 -24.26
CA ARG A 277 16.79 16.40 -25.26
C ARG A 277 16.48 15.07 -24.59
N ALA A 278 15.35 14.48 -24.97
CA ALA A 278 14.96 13.13 -24.55
C ALA A 278 15.95 12.07 -25.05
N LEU A 279 16.08 10.97 -24.30
CA LEU A 279 16.87 9.82 -24.75
C LEU A 279 16.22 9.17 -25.97
N PRO A 280 17.02 8.52 -26.85
CA PRO A 280 16.49 7.65 -27.88
C PRO A 280 15.59 6.57 -27.28
N LEU A 281 14.37 6.43 -27.82
CA LEU A 281 13.36 5.52 -27.26
C LEU A 281 13.84 4.06 -27.19
N ASN A 282 14.64 3.62 -28.16
CA ASN A 282 15.18 2.25 -28.15
C ASN A 282 16.02 1.97 -26.89
N LYS A 283 16.88 2.91 -26.48
CA LYS A 283 17.69 2.78 -25.26
C LYS A 283 16.84 2.70 -23.99
N VAL A 284 15.71 3.41 -23.99
CA VAL A 284 14.79 3.43 -22.84
C VAL A 284 14.03 2.12 -22.75
N TYR A 285 13.64 1.53 -23.88
CA TYR A 285 12.90 0.27 -23.93
C TYR A 285 13.77 -0.97 -23.63
N GLU A 286 15.07 -0.92 -23.95
CA GLU A 286 16.01 -2.04 -23.71
C GLU A 286 16.09 -2.42 -22.21
N GLY A 287 16.14 -1.45 -21.29
CA GLY A 287 16.28 -1.72 -19.85
C GLY A 287 15.10 -2.51 -19.24
N PRO A 288 13.85 -2.06 -19.40
CA PRO A 288 12.66 -2.77 -18.92
C PRO A 288 12.46 -4.14 -19.58
N ARG A 289 12.76 -4.29 -20.88
CA ARG A 289 12.69 -5.59 -21.57
C ARG A 289 13.69 -6.58 -20.99
N ALA A 290 14.93 -6.16 -20.76
CA ALA A 290 15.95 -6.99 -20.12
C ALA A 290 15.57 -7.40 -18.69
N GLN A 291 14.97 -6.48 -17.90
CA GLN A 291 14.42 -6.80 -16.58
C GLN A 291 13.32 -7.87 -16.69
N PHE A 292 12.34 -7.65 -17.57
CA PHE A 292 11.24 -8.60 -17.78
C PHE A 292 11.74 -9.99 -18.19
N SER A 293 12.70 -10.04 -19.12
CA SER A 293 13.34 -11.28 -19.58
C SER A 293 13.99 -12.04 -18.42
N ALA A 294 14.83 -11.36 -17.62
CA ALA A 294 15.47 -11.95 -16.46
C ALA A 294 14.45 -12.47 -15.42
N TRP A 295 13.36 -11.73 -15.20
CA TRP A 295 12.31 -12.17 -14.27
C TRP A 295 11.55 -13.39 -14.81
N CYS A 296 11.29 -13.46 -16.11
CA CYS A 296 10.69 -14.63 -16.74
C CYS A 296 11.58 -15.86 -16.61
N GLU A 297 12.89 -15.72 -16.82
CA GLU A 297 13.85 -16.82 -16.62
C GLU A 297 13.89 -17.31 -15.16
N SER A 298 13.90 -16.37 -14.20
CA SER A 298 13.88 -16.70 -12.78
C SER A 298 12.57 -17.38 -12.38
N PHE A 299 11.42 -16.92 -12.87
CA PHE A 299 10.13 -17.58 -12.64
C PHE A 299 10.10 -18.98 -13.26
N TYR A 300 10.53 -19.13 -14.52
CA TYR A 300 10.62 -20.43 -15.17
C TYR A 300 11.45 -21.41 -14.33
N ALA A 301 12.64 -21.00 -13.86
CA ALA A 301 13.48 -21.82 -13.00
C ALA A 301 12.74 -22.28 -11.72
N CYS A 302 11.97 -21.38 -11.08
CA CYS A 302 11.15 -21.72 -9.91
C CYS A 302 10.05 -22.74 -10.26
N THR A 303 9.45 -22.67 -11.45
CA THR A 303 8.42 -23.65 -11.86
C THR A 303 8.99 -25.04 -12.16
N GLN A 304 10.29 -25.16 -12.43
CA GLN A 304 10.96 -26.44 -12.66
C GLN A 304 11.53 -27.06 -11.35
N ASP A 305 11.57 -26.30 -10.26
CA ASP A 305 11.97 -26.80 -8.95
C ASP A 305 10.86 -27.69 -8.36
N SER A 306 11.06 -29.00 -8.47
CA SER A 306 10.13 -30.01 -7.93
C SER A 306 10.21 -30.16 -6.41
N ALA A 307 11.28 -29.72 -5.76
CA ALA A 307 11.46 -29.85 -4.32
C ALA A 307 10.68 -28.74 -3.57
N ASN A 308 10.73 -27.51 -4.08
CA ASN A 308 10.10 -26.34 -3.46
C ASN A 308 9.48 -25.39 -4.49
N PRO A 309 8.41 -25.78 -5.22
CA PRO A 309 7.79 -24.90 -6.18
C PRO A 309 7.16 -23.68 -5.49
N ALA A 310 7.38 -22.50 -6.06
CA ALA A 310 6.59 -21.32 -5.69
C ALA A 310 5.14 -21.52 -6.12
N VAL A 311 4.19 -21.34 -5.21
CA VAL A 311 2.76 -21.50 -5.49
C VAL A 311 2.10 -20.14 -5.67
N ILE A 312 1.32 -19.98 -6.73
CA ILE A 312 0.50 -18.81 -7.02
C ILE A 312 -0.96 -19.26 -7.03
N ARG A 313 -1.76 -18.71 -6.12
CA ARG A 313 -3.21 -18.88 -6.05
C ARG A 313 -3.90 -17.67 -6.61
N VAL A 314 -4.95 -17.89 -7.40
CA VAL A 314 -5.76 -16.79 -7.95
C VAL A 314 -7.22 -16.92 -7.51
N VAL A 315 -7.79 -15.79 -7.08
CA VAL A 315 -9.19 -15.67 -6.66
C VAL A 315 -9.78 -14.39 -7.24
N VAL A 316 -10.88 -14.50 -7.98
CA VAL A 316 -11.68 -13.36 -8.40
C VAL A 316 -12.63 -12.99 -7.26
N ALA A 317 -12.38 -11.86 -6.61
CA ALA A 317 -13.22 -11.36 -5.53
C ALA A 317 -12.95 -9.88 -5.20
N ASP A 318 -13.93 -9.25 -4.57
CA ASP A 318 -13.71 -8.03 -3.79
C ASP A 318 -12.72 -8.30 -2.64
N ALA A 319 -11.78 -7.39 -2.42
CA ALA A 319 -10.71 -7.58 -1.46
C ALA A 319 -11.21 -7.73 -0.01
N LEU A 320 -12.22 -6.96 0.41
CA LEU A 320 -12.76 -7.08 1.76
C LEU A 320 -13.60 -8.34 1.91
N ALA A 321 -14.38 -8.69 0.88
CA ALA A 321 -15.14 -9.95 0.87
C ALA A 321 -14.21 -11.16 0.96
N PHE A 322 -13.09 -11.16 0.24
CA PHE A 322 -12.13 -12.25 0.33
C PHE A 322 -11.47 -12.33 1.71
N CYS A 323 -11.07 -11.19 2.29
CA CYS A 323 -10.55 -11.17 3.65
C CYS A 323 -11.57 -11.74 4.67
N GLU A 324 -12.84 -11.37 4.54
CA GLU A 324 -13.92 -11.87 5.39
C GLU A 324 -14.12 -13.38 5.21
N ALA A 325 -14.14 -13.90 3.99
CA ALA A 325 -14.22 -15.33 3.71
C ALA A 325 -13.03 -16.12 4.32
N LEU A 326 -11.80 -15.58 4.23
CA LEU A 326 -10.63 -16.16 4.86
C LEU A 326 -10.74 -16.19 6.39
N GLN A 327 -11.29 -15.13 7.00
CA GLN A 327 -11.55 -15.09 8.44
C GLN A 327 -12.60 -16.14 8.86
N ILE A 328 -13.69 -16.30 8.10
CA ILE A 328 -14.73 -17.31 8.35
C ILE A 328 -14.12 -18.71 8.23
N ALA A 329 -13.35 -18.98 7.17
CA ALA A 329 -12.67 -20.25 6.97
C ALA A 329 -11.67 -20.56 8.09
N ALA A 330 -10.92 -19.56 8.58
CA ALA A 330 -9.93 -19.74 9.64
C ALA A 330 -10.53 -20.25 10.96
N VAL A 331 -11.81 -19.93 11.21
CA VAL A 331 -12.55 -20.39 12.40
C VAL A 331 -13.51 -21.54 12.10
N LYS A 332 -13.43 -22.13 10.90
CA LYS A 332 -14.34 -23.19 10.42
C LYS A 332 -15.82 -22.78 10.52
N GLY A 333 -16.12 -21.52 10.21
CA GLY A 333 -17.48 -21.00 10.20
C GLY A 333 -18.33 -21.60 9.08
N ASP A 334 -19.64 -21.33 9.13
CA ASP A 334 -20.61 -21.81 8.14
C ASP A 334 -20.36 -21.16 6.77
N PRO A 335 -20.09 -21.94 5.69
CA PRO A 335 -19.93 -21.41 4.35
C PRO A 335 -21.15 -20.60 3.84
N ALA A 336 -22.35 -20.85 4.38
CA ALA A 336 -23.54 -20.08 4.02
C ALA A 336 -23.50 -18.61 4.48
N THR A 337 -22.59 -18.25 5.42
CA THR A 337 -22.39 -16.87 5.86
C THR A 337 -21.32 -16.15 5.05
N HIS A 338 -20.68 -16.80 4.08
CA HIS A 338 -19.69 -16.14 3.23
C HIS A 338 -20.27 -14.89 2.54
N PRO A 339 -19.45 -13.85 2.32
CA PRO A 339 -19.86 -12.71 1.53
C PRO A 339 -20.03 -13.11 0.06
N ARG A 340 -20.67 -12.24 -0.72
CA ARG A 340 -20.71 -12.38 -2.19
C ARG A 340 -19.31 -12.17 -2.77
N VAL A 341 -19.08 -12.75 -3.94
CA VAL A 341 -17.79 -12.61 -4.66
C VAL A 341 -17.41 -11.15 -4.87
N SER A 342 -18.36 -10.30 -5.23
CA SER A 342 -18.18 -8.85 -5.33
C SER A 342 -19.53 -8.13 -5.34
N THR A 343 -19.49 -6.80 -5.26
CA THR A 343 -20.69 -5.98 -5.42
C THR A 343 -21.26 -6.22 -6.82
N TRP A 344 -22.59 -6.31 -6.94
CA TRP A 344 -23.32 -6.55 -8.19
C TRP A 344 -23.36 -8.00 -8.70
N ARG A 345 -22.78 -8.96 -7.96
CA ARG A 345 -22.80 -10.38 -8.31
C ARG A 345 -23.67 -11.18 -7.33
N ALA A 346 -24.35 -12.22 -7.83
CA ALA A 346 -25.19 -13.07 -6.98
C ALA A 346 -24.42 -14.17 -6.21
N PRO A 347 -23.44 -14.89 -6.79
CA PRO A 347 -22.78 -16.02 -6.13
C PRO A 347 -22.06 -15.64 -4.82
N LEU A 348 -22.06 -16.58 -3.86
CA LEU A 348 -21.22 -16.48 -2.67
C LEU A 348 -19.76 -16.79 -3.00
N LEU A 349 -18.84 -16.23 -2.18
CA LEU A 349 -17.42 -16.50 -2.30
C LEU A 349 -17.06 -17.85 -1.68
N ALA A 350 -17.33 -18.93 -2.41
CA ALA A 350 -16.87 -20.26 -2.03
C ALA A 350 -15.33 -20.31 -2.04
N LEU A 351 -14.76 -21.08 -1.11
CA LEU A 351 -13.33 -21.43 -1.08
C LEU A 351 -13.21 -22.95 -1.32
N ASP A 352 -13.60 -23.38 -2.52
CA ASP A 352 -13.73 -24.79 -2.93
C ASP A 352 -12.58 -25.29 -3.81
N GLY A 353 -11.59 -24.43 -4.11
CA GLY A 353 -10.36 -24.81 -4.78
C GLY A 353 -9.54 -25.84 -4.00
N LYS A 354 -8.67 -26.59 -4.70
CA LYS A 354 -7.89 -27.71 -4.12
C LYS A 354 -7.15 -27.32 -2.86
N GLY A 355 -6.48 -26.16 -2.85
CA GLY A 355 -5.74 -25.68 -1.69
C GLY A 355 -6.62 -25.49 -0.44
N TYR A 356 -7.83 -24.94 -0.60
CA TYR A 356 -8.76 -24.73 0.51
C TYR A 356 -9.45 -26.02 0.94
N ALA A 357 -9.89 -26.84 -0.01
CA ALA A 357 -10.54 -28.13 0.26
C ALA A 357 -9.63 -29.12 1.00
N THR A 358 -8.32 -29.10 0.70
CA THR A 358 -7.32 -29.96 1.36
C THR A 358 -6.70 -29.32 2.61
N GLY A 359 -6.98 -28.05 2.88
CA GLY A 359 -6.42 -27.31 4.01
C GLY A 359 -4.95 -26.90 3.85
N THR A 360 -4.38 -26.97 2.63
CA THR A 360 -3.00 -26.56 2.35
C THR A 360 -2.86 -25.07 2.02
N ALA A 361 -3.96 -24.38 1.68
CA ALA A 361 -3.95 -22.95 1.41
C ALA A 361 -3.80 -22.14 2.73
N PRO A 362 -2.98 -21.09 2.75
CA PRO A 362 -2.82 -20.25 3.93
C PRO A 362 -4.09 -19.46 4.24
N LEU A 363 -4.40 -19.34 5.53
CA LEU A 363 -5.46 -18.45 6.07
C LEU A 363 -4.87 -17.34 6.97
N LYS A 364 -3.55 -17.35 7.16
CA LYS A 364 -2.76 -16.33 7.86
C LYS A 364 -1.49 -16.08 7.06
N PHE A 365 -1.06 -14.84 6.99
CA PHE A 365 -0.01 -14.40 6.08
C PHE A 365 1.12 -13.68 6.81
N ASP A 366 2.35 -13.88 6.33
CA ASP A 366 3.51 -13.11 6.76
C ASP A 366 3.49 -11.72 6.13
N VAL A 367 3.02 -11.62 4.88
CA VAL A 367 2.96 -10.37 4.14
C VAL A 367 1.59 -10.21 3.53
N ILE A 368 0.98 -9.04 3.75
CA ILE A 368 -0.23 -8.63 3.05
C ILE A 368 0.10 -7.34 2.29
N ASP A 369 -0.07 -7.33 0.98
CA ASP A 369 0.05 -6.12 0.15
C ASP A 369 -1.31 -5.77 -0.42
N THR A 370 -1.71 -4.51 -0.29
CA THR A 370 -3.04 -4.05 -0.68
C THR A 370 -3.02 -3.08 -1.85
N SER A 371 -1.87 -2.91 -2.51
CA SER A 371 -1.69 -1.92 -3.57
C SER A 371 -2.24 -0.54 -3.15
N ASP A 372 -2.87 0.20 -4.06
CA ASP A 372 -3.53 1.49 -3.83
C ASP A 372 -4.99 1.37 -3.35
N LEU A 373 -5.44 0.20 -2.87
CA LEU A 373 -6.84 -0.01 -2.42
C LEU A 373 -7.27 0.91 -1.27
N VAL A 374 -6.33 1.55 -0.56
CA VAL A 374 -6.68 2.58 0.43
C VAL A 374 -7.40 3.75 -0.22
N ASP A 375 -7.07 4.10 -1.47
CA ASP A 375 -7.70 5.21 -2.19
C ASP A 375 -9.21 4.96 -2.40
N THR A 376 -9.59 3.71 -2.67
CA THR A 376 -10.98 3.33 -2.97
C THR A 376 -11.74 2.80 -1.74
N LEU A 377 -11.12 1.95 -0.94
CA LEU A 377 -11.76 1.26 0.20
C LEU A 377 -11.60 2.00 1.54
N GLY A 378 -10.64 2.93 1.64
CA GLY A 378 -10.30 3.63 2.88
C GLY A 378 -9.38 2.81 3.80
N ALA A 379 -8.44 3.48 4.47
CA ALA A 379 -7.39 2.83 5.26
C ALA A 379 -7.96 2.02 6.43
N LEU A 380 -9.00 2.54 7.11
CA LEU A 380 -9.62 1.84 8.25
C LEU A 380 -10.24 0.50 7.84
N ASN A 381 -10.96 0.44 6.71
CA ASN A 381 -11.53 -0.81 6.19
C ASN A 381 -10.43 -1.83 5.87
N VAL A 382 -9.36 -1.40 5.21
CA VAL A 382 -8.21 -2.25 4.87
C VAL A 382 -7.57 -2.81 6.13
N VAL A 383 -7.28 -1.96 7.12
CA VAL A 383 -6.67 -2.37 8.40
C VAL A 383 -7.56 -3.37 9.14
N LEU A 384 -8.88 -3.12 9.24
CA LEU A 384 -9.82 -4.02 9.93
C LEU A 384 -9.95 -5.38 9.25
N ALA A 385 -9.93 -5.42 7.91
CA ALA A 385 -10.06 -6.66 7.16
C ALA A 385 -8.77 -7.51 7.18
N THR A 386 -7.61 -6.87 7.17
CA THR A 386 -6.30 -7.53 6.98
C THR A 386 -5.57 -7.84 8.29
N THR A 387 -5.70 -7.02 9.34
CA THR A 387 -5.00 -7.24 10.62
C THR A 387 -5.28 -8.64 11.21
N PRO A 388 -6.54 -9.14 11.21
CA PRO A 388 -6.82 -10.50 11.67
C PRO A 388 -6.17 -11.58 10.81
N LEU A 389 -5.71 -11.29 9.59
CA LEU A 389 -5.07 -12.26 8.70
C LEU A 389 -3.55 -12.27 8.84
N LEU A 390 -2.94 -11.32 9.57
CA LEU A 390 -1.50 -11.32 9.83
C LEU A 390 -1.11 -12.42 10.82
N LYS A 391 0.00 -13.11 10.53
CA LYS A 391 0.67 -13.99 11.49
C LYS A 391 1.19 -13.16 12.67
N GLN A 392 1.16 -13.74 13.86
CA GLN A 392 1.65 -13.10 15.08
C GLN A 392 3.16 -13.30 15.20
N THR A 393 3.92 -12.62 14.34
CA THR A 393 5.39 -12.64 14.34
C THR A 393 5.95 -11.22 14.17
N PRO A 394 7.18 -10.92 14.64
CA PRO A 394 7.78 -9.59 14.48
C PRO A 394 8.11 -9.20 13.04
N SER A 395 8.19 -10.18 12.13
CA SER A 395 8.45 -9.95 10.70
C SER A 395 7.18 -9.72 9.89
N ALA A 396 6.01 -10.11 10.40
CA ALA A 396 4.76 -10.00 9.66
C ALA A 396 4.43 -8.52 9.37
N ALA A 397 4.04 -8.21 8.13
CA ALA A 397 3.84 -6.85 7.67
C ALA A 397 2.61 -6.71 6.77
N LEU A 398 1.85 -5.64 6.99
CA LEU A 398 0.84 -5.14 6.05
C LEU A 398 1.45 -3.96 5.28
N HIS A 399 1.27 -3.95 3.97
CA HIS A 399 1.69 -2.88 3.09
C HIS A 399 0.46 -2.20 2.48
N THR A 400 0.42 -0.88 2.61
CA THR A 400 -0.63 -0.05 2.00
C THR A 400 0.02 1.04 1.16
N GLU A 401 -0.60 1.39 0.04
CA GLU A 401 -0.23 2.55 -0.77
C GLU A 401 -1.40 3.52 -0.93
N THR A 402 -1.09 4.80 -1.06
CA THR A 402 -2.00 5.82 -1.60
C THR A 402 -1.33 6.43 -2.81
N LEU A 403 -2.09 6.71 -3.87
CA LEU A 403 -1.58 7.35 -5.08
C LEU A 403 -2.31 8.66 -5.39
N GLN A 404 -3.58 8.79 -5.01
CA GLN A 404 -4.38 9.99 -5.24
C GLN A 404 -4.26 10.98 -4.08
N ILE A 405 -4.28 12.28 -4.41
CA ILE A 405 -4.34 13.34 -3.39
C ILE A 405 -5.80 13.57 -3.00
N HIS A 406 -6.13 13.26 -1.74
CA HIS A 406 -7.48 13.40 -1.18
C HIS A 406 -7.60 14.49 -0.11
N SER A 407 -6.57 15.30 0.06
CA SER A 407 -6.48 16.28 1.14
C SER A 407 -5.63 17.46 0.70
N LYS A 408 -5.87 18.62 1.30
CA LYS A 408 -5.03 19.83 1.10
C LYS A 408 -3.55 19.62 1.43
N ASP A 409 -3.26 18.75 2.40
CA ASP A 409 -1.90 18.37 2.78
C ASP A 409 -1.75 16.83 2.73
N PRO A 410 -1.38 16.26 1.57
CA PRO A 410 -1.20 14.82 1.42
C PRO A 410 -0.06 14.28 2.30
N VAL A 411 0.87 15.14 2.73
CA VAL A 411 1.94 14.74 3.66
C VAL A 411 1.33 14.53 5.05
N ALA A 412 0.52 15.44 5.57
CA ALA A 412 -0.10 15.28 6.88
C ALA A 412 -1.26 14.25 6.93
N ALA A 413 -1.92 13.99 5.80
CA ALA A 413 -3.13 13.15 5.72
C ALA A 413 -2.96 11.72 6.27
N CYS A 414 -1.73 11.20 6.26
CA CYS A 414 -1.40 9.90 6.84
C CYS A 414 -1.82 9.79 8.32
N LEU A 415 -1.69 10.87 9.11
CA LEU A 415 -2.00 10.84 10.54
C LEU A 415 -3.50 10.71 10.85
N ASP A 416 -4.36 11.11 9.91
CA ASP A 416 -5.82 11.06 10.06
C ASP A 416 -6.48 9.90 9.29
N CYS A 417 -5.70 9.06 8.59
CA CYS A 417 -6.23 8.04 7.68
C CYS A 417 -7.13 6.98 8.37
N LEU A 418 -6.97 6.77 9.68
CA LEU A 418 -7.79 5.88 10.49
C LEU A 418 -9.01 6.55 11.16
N CYS A 419 -9.31 7.81 10.79
CA CYS A 419 -10.39 8.60 11.37
C CYS A 419 -10.25 8.84 12.89
N GLY A 420 -9.04 8.79 13.45
CA GLY A 420 -8.78 8.99 14.87
C GLY A 420 -7.32 9.30 15.12
N ASP A 421 -6.95 9.55 16.37
CA ASP A 421 -5.55 9.72 16.75
C ASP A 421 -4.74 8.45 16.46
N MET A 422 -3.69 8.57 15.63
CA MET A 422 -2.90 7.44 15.13
C MET A 422 -2.31 6.59 16.26
N ALA A 423 -1.78 7.20 17.33
CA ALA A 423 -1.22 6.45 18.45
C ALA A 423 -2.30 5.69 19.21
N SER A 424 -3.45 6.34 19.45
CA SER A 424 -4.58 5.76 20.16
C SER A 424 -5.17 4.56 19.43
N LEU A 425 -5.41 4.68 18.11
CA LEU A 425 -5.88 3.56 17.30
C LEU A 425 -4.81 2.47 17.14
N SER A 426 -3.53 2.83 17.09
CA SER A 426 -2.44 1.84 17.06
C SER A 426 -2.38 0.99 18.34
N VAL A 427 -2.59 1.60 19.51
CA VAL A 427 -2.67 0.88 20.80
C VAL A 427 -3.87 -0.09 20.81
N LEU A 428 -5.02 0.40 20.35
CA LEU A 428 -6.30 -0.29 20.39
C LEU A 428 -6.41 -1.43 19.35
N LEU A 429 -5.86 -1.25 18.16
CA LEU A 429 -5.89 -2.25 17.07
C LEU A 429 -4.63 -3.14 17.02
N ASP A 430 -3.59 -2.80 17.80
CA ASP A 430 -2.29 -3.48 17.80
C ASP A 430 -1.58 -3.47 16.44
N ILE A 431 -1.69 -2.37 15.71
CA ILE A 431 -1.05 -2.20 14.40
C ILE A 431 -0.69 -0.73 14.20
N THR A 432 0.55 -0.46 13.78
CA THR A 432 1.05 0.91 13.58
C THR A 432 1.87 1.01 12.30
N PRO A 433 1.89 2.16 11.60
CA PRO A 433 2.92 2.42 10.60
C PRO A 433 4.29 2.38 11.28
N VAL A 434 5.23 1.64 10.69
CA VAL A 434 6.61 1.56 11.16
C VAL A 434 7.28 2.94 11.19
N PRO A 435 7.16 3.80 10.14
CA PRO A 435 7.75 5.14 10.18
C PRO A 435 7.10 6.06 11.22
N PHE A 436 5.83 5.85 11.57
CA PHE A 436 5.16 6.59 12.64
C PHE A 436 5.78 6.27 14.01
N LEU A 437 6.03 4.99 14.28
CA LEU A 437 6.60 4.56 15.55
C LEU A 437 8.09 4.93 15.65
N ALA A 438 8.86 4.66 14.60
CA ALA A 438 10.32 4.83 14.55
C ALA A 438 10.77 6.28 14.30
N GLY A 439 9.94 7.07 13.60
CA GLY A 439 10.21 8.44 13.15
C GLY A 439 11.20 8.56 11.98
N TYR A 440 11.56 7.44 11.38
CA TYR A 440 12.37 7.41 10.16
C TYR A 440 11.95 6.22 9.30
N THR A 441 12.39 6.22 8.06
CA THR A 441 12.19 5.12 7.11
C THR A 441 13.42 4.93 6.23
N THR A 442 13.62 3.73 5.71
CA THR A 442 14.65 3.42 4.70
C THR A 442 14.13 3.54 3.27
N ILE A 443 12.87 3.94 3.10
CA ILE A 443 12.20 4.13 1.80
C ILE A 443 12.14 5.63 1.49
N SER A 444 12.57 6.03 0.29
CA SER A 444 12.55 7.43 -0.12
C SER A 444 11.24 7.81 -0.82
N ASN A 445 10.62 8.90 -0.36
CA ASN A 445 9.56 9.63 -1.07
C ASN A 445 10.06 10.98 -1.62
N ALA A 446 11.38 11.18 -1.73
CA ALA A 446 11.98 12.44 -2.19
C ALA A 446 11.45 12.90 -3.56
N HIS A 447 11.29 11.96 -4.50
CA HIS A 447 10.78 12.25 -5.84
C HIS A 447 9.31 12.70 -5.83
N GLU A 448 8.50 12.19 -4.89
CA GLU A 448 7.11 12.60 -4.70
C GLU A 448 7.03 13.99 -4.09
N LEU A 449 7.83 14.29 -3.06
CA LEU A 449 7.95 15.64 -2.48
C LEU A 449 8.39 16.67 -3.53
N MET A 450 9.42 16.34 -4.31
CA MET A 450 9.88 17.19 -5.41
C MET A 450 8.78 17.44 -6.44
N SER A 451 8.05 16.38 -6.83
CA SER A 451 6.94 16.50 -7.76
C SER A 451 5.83 17.40 -7.20
N TYR A 452 5.43 17.18 -5.95
CA TYR A 452 4.36 17.89 -5.26
C TYR A 452 4.65 19.39 -5.11
N TYR A 453 5.84 19.75 -4.60
CA TYR A 453 6.15 21.16 -4.32
C TYR A 453 6.42 21.98 -5.59
N VAL A 454 7.01 21.37 -6.62
CA VAL A 454 7.40 22.08 -7.85
C VAL A 454 6.21 22.25 -8.80
N ARG A 455 5.14 21.44 -8.69
CA ARG A 455 4.06 21.40 -9.69
C ARG A 455 2.73 21.93 -9.17
N PRO A 456 2.14 22.96 -9.82
CA PRO A 456 0.96 23.63 -9.29
C PRO A 456 -0.36 22.85 -9.39
N LYS A 457 -0.43 21.75 -10.16
CA LYS A 457 -1.64 20.95 -10.41
C LYS A 457 -1.40 19.44 -10.24
N ASN A 458 -0.48 19.04 -9.38
CA ASN A 458 -0.26 17.62 -9.14
C ASN A 458 -1.53 17.02 -8.48
N THR A 459 -2.07 15.95 -9.05
CA THR A 459 -3.25 15.24 -8.53
C THR A 459 -2.89 13.91 -7.86
N GLN A 460 -1.61 13.53 -7.91
CA GLN A 460 -1.11 12.27 -7.36
C GLN A 460 0.03 12.51 -6.37
N PHE A 461 0.07 11.72 -5.32
CA PHE A 461 1.15 11.66 -4.35
C PHE A 461 1.27 10.21 -3.88
N HIS A 462 2.36 9.54 -4.27
CA HIS A 462 2.58 8.15 -3.90
C HIS A 462 3.19 8.03 -2.51
N GLU A 463 2.45 7.47 -1.56
CA GLU A 463 2.94 7.18 -0.21
C GLU A 463 2.73 5.70 0.08
N ARG A 464 3.80 4.99 0.46
CA ARG A 464 3.76 3.57 0.81
C ARG A 464 4.14 3.39 2.26
N LEU A 465 3.24 2.77 3.03
CA LEU A 465 3.42 2.52 4.46
C LEU A 465 3.58 1.02 4.72
N VAL A 466 4.47 0.72 5.68
CA VAL A 466 4.61 -0.62 6.26
C VAL A 466 3.98 -0.59 7.64
N TRP A 467 3.05 -1.49 7.89
CA TRP A 467 2.33 -1.62 9.15
C TRP A 467 2.72 -2.91 9.85
N LYS A 468 3.00 -2.82 11.15
CA LYS A 468 3.38 -3.96 11.99
C LYS A 468 2.76 -3.86 13.37
N ALA A 469 2.64 -4.99 14.05
CA ALA A 469 2.09 -5.05 15.39
C ALA A 469 3.12 -4.58 16.45
N PRO A 470 2.85 -3.49 17.19
CA PRO A 470 3.75 -3.00 18.25
C PRO A 470 3.95 -4.02 19.37
N SER A 471 2.94 -4.83 19.70
CA SER A 471 3.07 -5.88 20.71
C SER A 471 4.17 -6.90 20.41
N GLN A 472 4.51 -7.09 19.13
CA GLN A 472 5.59 -7.98 18.69
C GLN A 472 6.99 -7.41 18.95
N LEU A 473 7.10 -6.17 19.45
CA LEU A 473 8.34 -5.61 19.99
C LEU A 473 8.65 -6.11 21.41
N THR A 474 7.70 -6.79 22.05
CA THR A 474 7.89 -7.40 23.37
C THR A 474 8.12 -8.91 23.20
N LEU A 475 8.83 -9.55 24.14
CA LEU A 475 9.10 -11.00 24.13
C LEU A 475 7.85 -11.87 24.42
N GLY A 476 6.63 -11.33 24.32
CA GLY A 476 5.37 -12.00 24.66
C GLY A 476 4.21 -11.58 23.77
N THR A 477 3.22 -12.47 23.66
CA THR A 477 2.00 -12.28 22.88
C THR A 477 1.28 -10.95 23.17
N SER A 478 0.60 -10.43 22.15
CA SER A 478 -0.40 -9.36 22.22
C SER A 478 -1.21 -9.43 23.51
N ARG A 479 -1.04 -8.43 24.39
CA ARG A 479 -1.70 -8.39 25.71
C ARG A 479 -3.03 -7.64 25.60
N PRO A 480 -4.09 -8.09 26.27
CA PRO A 480 -5.35 -7.37 26.28
C PRO A 480 -5.19 -6.01 26.97
N VAL A 481 -6.08 -5.09 26.64
CA VAL A 481 -6.18 -3.76 27.27
C VAL A 481 -7.54 -3.64 27.95
N SER A 482 -7.68 -2.78 28.95
CA SER A 482 -8.96 -2.48 29.59
C SER A 482 -9.20 -0.99 29.56
N ALA A 483 -10.46 -0.55 29.51
CA ALA A 483 -10.82 0.85 29.42
C ALA A 483 -12.04 1.18 30.29
N ASP A 484 -12.19 2.45 30.63
CA ASP A 484 -13.44 2.97 31.18
C ASP A 484 -14.52 3.05 30.07
N PRO A 485 -15.75 2.57 30.32
CA PRO A 485 -16.82 2.55 29.31
C PRO A 485 -17.16 3.92 28.73
N GLN A 486 -17.20 4.97 29.56
CA GLN A 486 -17.56 6.32 29.12
C GLN A 486 -16.44 6.96 28.30
N GLN A 487 -15.19 6.78 28.74
CA GLN A 487 -14.01 7.26 28.01
C GLN A 487 -13.89 6.61 26.63
N LEU A 488 -14.08 5.29 26.53
CA LEU A 488 -14.05 4.58 25.26
C LEU A 488 -15.20 5.02 24.33
N ALA A 489 -16.40 5.23 24.86
CA ALA A 489 -17.53 5.76 24.10
C ALA A 489 -17.21 7.15 23.53
N SER A 490 -16.59 8.04 24.31
CA SER A 490 -16.17 9.37 23.83
C SER A 490 -15.16 9.28 22.68
N LEU A 491 -14.20 8.36 22.76
CA LEU A 491 -13.21 8.17 21.70
C LEU A 491 -13.86 7.62 20.43
N LEU A 492 -14.71 6.59 20.57
CA LEU A 492 -15.46 5.99 19.45
C LEU A 492 -16.39 7.02 18.78
N TYR A 493 -17.01 7.90 19.55
CA TYR A 493 -17.80 9.00 19.03
C TYR A 493 -16.97 9.98 18.19
N SER A 494 -15.74 10.30 18.62
CA SER A 494 -14.83 11.13 17.83
C SER A 494 -14.45 10.46 16.51
N VAL A 495 -14.20 9.15 16.53
CA VAL A 495 -13.90 8.38 15.31
C VAL A 495 -15.09 8.37 14.36
N TYR A 496 -16.27 8.08 14.90
CA TYR A 496 -17.53 8.11 14.17
C TYR A 496 -17.76 9.48 13.49
N SER A 497 -17.56 10.57 14.23
CA SER A 497 -17.74 11.94 13.71
C SER A 497 -16.81 12.24 12.54
N LYS A 498 -15.56 11.74 12.57
CA LYS A 498 -14.62 11.88 11.44
C LYS A 498 -15.00 10.99 10.25
N MET A 499 -15.46 9.76 10.48
CA MET A 499 -15.89 8.85 9.40
C MET A 499 -17.05 9.41 8.57
N PHE A 500 -17.96 10.15 9.22
CA PHE A 500 -19.20 10.66 8.62
C PHE A 500 -19.25 12.20 8.58
N ALA A 501 -18.08 12.85 8.52
CA ALA A 501 -17.98 14.31 8.52
C ALA A 501 -18.74 14.99 7.35
N HIS A 502 -18.92 14.27 6.23
CA HIS A 502 -19.68 14.71 5.06
C HIS A 502 -21.20 14.82 5.30
N GLU A 503 -21.73 14.21 6.36
CA GLU A 503 -23.15 14.26 6.73
C GLU A 503 -23.51 15.48 7.58
N ASP A 504 -22.52 16.22 8.09
CA ASP A 504 -22.73 17.45 8.83
C ASP A 504 -22.98 18.62 7.86
N LEU A 505 -24.19 19.18 7.90
CA LEU A 505 -24.60 20.31 7.06
C LEU A 505 -23.66 21.51 7.19
N ALA A 506 -23.14 21.79 8.38
CA ALA A 506 -22.19 22.89 8.58
C ALA A 506 -20.86 22.63 7.88
N ASN A 507 -20.43 21.37 7.78
CA ASN A 507 -19.22 20.98 7.05
C ASN A 507 -19.47 20.91 5.54
N PHE A 508 -20.64 20.42 5.12
CA PHE A 508 -21.04 20.37 3.71
C PHE A 508 -20.95 21.74 3.03
N PHE A 509 -21.39 22.82 3.71
CA PHE A 509 -21.28 24.18 3.17
C PHE A 509 -19.90 24.85 3.38
N LYS A 510 -19.03 24.32 4.26
CA LYS A 510 -17.67 24.83 4.53
C LYS A 510 -16.59 24.15 3.69
N MET A 511 -16.83 22.93 3.20
CA MET A 511 -15.89 22.20 2.36
C MET A 511 -15.78 22.89 0.99
N HIS A 512 -14.64 23.52 0.74
CA HIS A 512 -14.36 24.28 -0.48
C HIS A 512 -13.90 23.41 -1.66
N ASP A 513 -13.60 22.12 -1.45
CA ASP A 513 -13.10 21.21 -2.49
C ASP A 513 -14.10 20.08 -2.75
N ALA A 514 -14.59 19.99 -3.99
CA ALA A 514 -15.55 18.98 -4.41
C ALA A 514 -14.98 17.55 -4.32
N GLY A 515 -13.65 17.38 -4.39
CA GLY A 515 -13.00 16.06 -4.34
C GLY A 515 -13.11 15.36 -2.98
N GLU A 516 -13.10 16.10 -1.87
CA GLU A 516 -13.26 15.54 -0.51
C GLU A 516 -14.72 15.12 -0.23
N LEU A 517 -15.70 15.78 -0.84
CA LEU A 517 -17.13 15.53 -0.65
C LEU A 517 -17.65 14.30 -1.41
N ASP A 518 -16.95 13.89 -2.47
CA ASP A 518 -17.35 12.77 -3.34
C ASP A 518 -16.66 11.44 -2.98
N ARG A 519 -15.95 11.37 -1.84
CA ARG A 519 -15.31 10.14 -1.32
C ARG A 519 -15.94 9.70 0.00
N ILE A 520 -16.77 8.67 -0.06
CA ILE A 520 -17.46 8.10 1.10
C ILE A 520 -17.07 6.61 1.24
N PRO A 521 -15.89 6.29 1.78
CA PRO A 521 -15.41 4.91 1.84
C PRO A 521 -16.04 4.11 3.00
N TYR A 522 -16.56 4.80 4.01
CA TYR A 522 -17.00 4.19 5.27
C TYR A 522 -18.52 4.10 5.38
N THR A 523 -18.99 2.99 5.95
CA THR A 523 -20.41 2.73 6.23
C THR A 523 -20.61 2.44 7.71
N ARG A 524 -21.86 2.29 8.16
CA ARG A 524 -22.13 1.91 9.55
C ARG A 524 -21.68 0.49 9.87
N LEU A 525 -21.60 -0.39 8.86
CA LEU A 525 -20.93 -1.68 8.97
C LEU A 525 -19.42 -1.52 9.26
N THR A 526 -18.72 -0.55 8.65
CA THR A 526 -17.32 -0.24 9.01
C THR A 526 -17.19 0.07 10.50
N PHE A 527 -18.07 0.93 11.03
CA PHE A 527 -18.02 1.31 12.45
C PHE A 527 -18.33 0.12 13.38
N ALA A 528 -19.31 -0.71 13.02
CA ALA A 528 -19.60 -1.94 13.75
C ALA A 528 -18.42 -2.94 13.72
N LEU A 529 -17.71 -3.05 12.59
CA LEU A 529 -16.50 -3.87 12.46
C LEU A 529 -15.33 -3.31 13.27
N LEU A 530 -15.18 -1.99 13.38
CA LEU A 530 -14.23 -1.37 14.30
C LEU A 530 -14.53 -1.79 15.74
N ILE A 531 -15.78 -1.62 16.20
CA ILE A 531 -16.20 -2.03 17.54
C ILE A 531 -15.95 -3.53 17.77
N ARG A 532 -16.27 -4.38 16.79
CA ARG A 532 -15.96 -5.82 16.84
C ARG A 532 -14.46 -6.07 16.99
N ALA A 533 -13.63 -5.42 16.19
CA ALA A 533 -12.17 -5.57 16.26
C ALA A 533 -11.65 -5.18 17.65
N LEU A 534 -12.15 -4.08 18.22
CA LEU A 534 -11.82 -3.67 19.58
C LEU A 534 -12.32 -4.65 20.64
N ALA A 535 -13.52 -5.22 20.48
CA ALA A 535 -14.08 -6.19 21.41
C ALA A 535 -13.24 -7.47 21.53
N THR A 536 -12.39 -7.76 20.56
CA THR A 536 -11.45 -8.89 20.60
C THR A 536 -10.27 -8.67 21.56
N ARG A 537 -9.99 -7.42 21.95
CA ARG A 537 -8.79 -7.02 22.69
C ARG A 537 -9.08 -6.16 23.93
N VAL A 538 -10.16 -5.38 23.92
CA VAL A 538 -10.51 -4.43 24.98
C VAL A 538 -11.49 -5.06 25.97
N HIS A 539 -11.05 -5.22 27.22
CA HIS A 539 -11.87 -5.62 28.36
C HIS A 539 -12.65 -4.41 28.87
N VAL A 540 -13.96 -4.40 28.61
CA VAL A 540 -14.89 -3.34 29.02
C VAL A 540 -16.31 -3.90 29.03
N ASP A 541 -17.21 -3.26 29.78
CA ASP A 541 -18.65 -3.49 29.62
C ASP A 541 -19.14 -2.84 28.33
N TRP A 542 -19.18 -3.63 27.25
CA TRP A 542 -19.64 -3.17 25.93
C TRP A 542 -21.09 -2.70 25.92
N ALA A 543 -21.95 -3.22 26.79
CA ALA A 543 -23.33 -2.75 26.87
C ALA A 543 -23.38 -1.32 27.40
N LEU A 544 -22.54 -0.99 28.38
CA LEU A 544 -22.42 0.38 28.89
C LEU A 544 -21.75 1.32 27.88
N VAL A 545 -20.75 0.85 27.11
CA VAL A 545 -20.13 1.63 26.03
C VAL A 545 -21.16 2.02 24.97
N VAL A 546 -21.97 1.07 24.49
CA VAL A 546 -23.01 1.35 23.48
C VAL A 546 -24.05 2.31 24.03
N LYS A 547 -24.48 2.14 25.30
CA LYS A 547 -25.40 3.08 25.95
C LYS A 547 -24.86 4.51 25.96
N HIS A 548 -23.59 4.71 26.32
CA HIS A 548 -22.98 6.04 26.31
C HIS A 548 -22.82 6.62 24.90
N LEU A 549 -22.59 5.78 23.88
CA LEU A 549 -22.60 6.22 22.49
C LEU A 549 -23.99 6.75 22.09
N GLU A 550 -25.06 6.01 22.42
CA GLU A 550 -26.44 6.44 22.19
C GLU A 550 -26.78 7.77 22.87
N GLU A 551 -26.19 8.05 24.04
CA GLU A 551 -26.34 9.32 24.76
C GLU A 551 -25.58 10.49 24.11
N LEU A 552 -24.40 10.24 23.52
CA LEU A 552 -23.56 11.28 22.91
C LEU A 552 -24.07 11.77 21.56
N LEU A 553 -24.63 10.88 20.75
CA LEU A 553 -24.94 11.16 19.34
C LEU A 553 -26.12 12.12 19.06
N PRO A 554 -27.21 12.16 19.86
CA PRO A 554 -28.30 13.12 19.67
C PRO A 554 -27.89 14.58 19.91
N SER A 555 -26.80 14.83 20.65
CA SER A 555 -26.39 16.16 21.09
C SER A 555 -25.86 17.08 19.99
N THR A 556 -25.64 16.57 18.77
CA THR A 556 -24.93 17.28 17.68
C THR A 556 -25.73 17.51 16.40
N GLY A 557 -27.02 17.18 16.37
CA GLY A 557 -27.93 17.62 15.29
C GLY A 557 -27.88 16.83 13.97
N THR A 558 -27.25 15.65 13.93
CA THR A 558 -27.22 14.82 12.72
C THR A 558 -28.47 13.91 12.64
N ALA A 559 -29.52 14.41 11.98
CA ALA A 559 -30.73 13.62 11.70
C ALA A 559 -30.43 12.27 10.99
N ILE A 560 -29.31 12.19 10.26
CA ILE A 560 -28.86 10.98 9.55
C ILE A 560 -28.43 9.87 10.52
N TRP A 561 -27.81 10.17 11.66
CA TRP A 561 -27.47 9.13 12.65
C TRP A 561 -28.72 8.51 13.27
N MET A 562 -29.70 9.33 13.66
CA MET A 562 -30.96 8.83 14.23
C MET A 562 -31.65 7.83 13.30
N ASN A 563 -31.49 8.02 11.99
CA ASN A 563 -32.03 7.10 10.99
C ASN A 563 -31.15 5.84 10.81
N SER A 564 -29.84 5.91 11.08
CA SER A 564 -28.87 4.85 10.74
C SER A 564 -28.42 4.00 11.93
N ILE A 565 -28.79 4.36 13.16
CA ILE A 565 -28.42 3.62 14.39
C ILE A 565 -28.82 2.15 14.33
N GLN A 566 -29.96 1.84 13.71
CA GLN A 566 -30.45 0.46 13.62
C GLN A 566 -29.54 -0.43 12.79
N GLU A 567 -28.83 0.12 11.80
CA GLU A 567 -27.81 -0.63 11.05
C GLU A 567 -26.64 -1.02 11.96
N VAL A 568 -26.12 -0.09 12.76
CA VAL A 568 -25.04 -0.37 13.74
C VAL A 568 -25.47 -1.44 14.74
N LEU A 569 -26.63 -1.26 15.38
CA LEU A 569 -27.13 -2.19 16.38
C LEU A 569 -27.39 -3.59 15.79
N THR A 570 -27.86 -3.67 14.54
CA THR A 570 -28.04 -4.93 13.82
C THR A 570 -26.70 -5.66 13.70
N TYR A 571 -25.66 -4.97 13.23
CA TYR A 571 -24.35 -5.61 13.07
C TYR A 571 -23.67 -5.92 14.39
N LEU A 572 -23.83 -5.11 15.45
CA LEU A 572 -23.32 -5.45 16.78
C LEU A 572 -24.00 -6.69 17.38
N HIS A 573 -25.30 -6.85 17.13
CA HIS A 573 -26.05 -8.05 17.51
C HIS A 573 -25.54 -9.26 16.73
N LEU A 574 -25.41 -9.13 15.41
CA LEU A 574 -24.86 -10.17 14.55
C LEU A 574 -23.45 -10.53 15.01
N PHE A 575 -22.55 -9.59 15.27
CA PHE A 575 -21.19 -9.90 15.74
C PHE A 575 -21.10 -10.42 17.19
N GLY A 576 -22.21 -10.52 17.90
CA GLY A 576 -22.24 -10.98 19.30
C GLY A 576 -21.56 -10.01 20.28
N VAL A 577 -21.41 -8.74 19.91
CA VAL A 577 -20.76 -7.72 20.76
C VAL A 577 -21.77 -7.07 21.70
N HIS A 578 -22.94 -6.70 21.17
CA HIS A 578 -24.02 -6.07 21.95
C HIS A 578 -25.38 -6.42 21.33
N SER A 579 -26.38 -6.71 22.16
CA SER A 579 -27.75 -6.97 21.71
C SER A 579 -28.73 -6.08 22.47
N ALA A 580 -29.35 -5.13 21.77
CA ALA A 580 -30.40 -4.28 22.32
C ALA A 580 -31.72 -5.06 22.52
N ASP A 581 -32.64 -4.52 23.33
CA ASP A 581 -33.94 -5.14 23.65
C ASP A 581 -34.75 -5.54 22.41
N GLY A 582 -34.61 -4.79 21.30
CA GLY A 582 -35.23 -5.09 20.00
C GLY A 582 -34.93 -6.50 19.47
N PHE A 583 -33.75 -7.03 19.79
CA PHE A 583 -33.26 -8.33 19.34
C PHE A 583 -33.52 -9.47 20.33
N ALA A 584 -33.92 -9.19 21.56
CA ALA A 584 -34.17 -10.19 22.62
C ALA A 584 -35.31 -11.16 22.28
N GLU A 585 -35.10 -12.45 22.55
CA GLU A 585 -36.11 -13.49 22.34
C GLU A 585 -37.40 -13.18 23.11
N GLY A 586 -38.56 -13.27 22.45
CA GLY A 586 -39.84 -12.91 23.06
C GLY A 586 -40.14 -11.40 23.15
N ASN A 587 -39.43 -10.55 22.40
CA ASN A 587 -39.72 -9.11 22.34
C ASN A 587 -41.22 -8.84 22.10
N ARG A 588 -41.84 -8.09 23.04
CA ARG A 588 -43.30 -7.84 23.05
C ARG A 588 -43.78 -7.11 21.79
N ARG A 589 -42.97 -6.23 21.18
CA ARG A 589 -43.31 -5.53 19.92
C ARG A 589 -43.40 -6.52 18.76
N ARG A 590 -42.42 -7.43 18.63
CA ARG A 590 -42.43 -8.50 17.61
C ARG A 590 -43.61 -9.47 17.79
N LEU A 591 -44.01 -9.73 19.03
CA LEU A 591 -45.13 -10.63 19.34
C LEU A 591 -46.51 -9.97 19.15
N HIS A 592 -46.66 -8.68 19.45
CA HIS A 592 -47.95 -7.98 19.44
C HIS A 592 -48.54 -7.83 18.03
N GLU A 593 -47.72 -7.60 16.99
CA GLU A 593 -48.22 -7.42 15.61
C GLU A 593 -47.85 -8.56 14.66
N LYS A 594 -47.29 -9.66 15.20
CA LYS A 594 -47.16 -10.97 14.52
C LYS A 594 -48.45 -11.41 13.77
N PRO A 595 -49.68 -11.14 14.25
CA PRO A 595 -50.90 -11.52 13.52
C PRO A 595 -51.11 -10.79 12.18
N SER A 596 -50.31 -9.76 11.88
CA SER A 596 -50.35 -8.95 10.65
C SER A 596 -49.06 -9.06 9.84
N GLY A 597 -49.16 -8.88 8.51
CA GLY A 597 -47.99 -8.91 7.63
C GLY A 597 -47.40 -10.31 7.36
N PRO A 598 -46.09 -10.41 7.03
CA PRO A 598 -45.46 -11.61 6.48
C PRO A 598 -45.16 -12.67 7.55
N PHE A 599 -45.18 -12.30 8.83
CA PHE A 599 -44.84 -13.17 9.96
C PHE A 599 -46.01 -13.97 10.51
N LYS A 600 -47.24 -13.70 10.03
CA LYS A 600 -48.47 -14.37 10.50
C LYS A 600 -48.37 -15.90 10.43
N THR A 601 -47.67 -16.42 9.43
CA THR A 601 -47.51 -17.85 9.17
C THR A 601 -46.19 -18.44 9.69
N TRP A 602 -45.34 -17.64 10.33
CA TRP A 602 -44.02 -18.08 10.81
C TRP A 602 -44.14 -18.65 12.22
N ALA A 603 -43.54 -19.81 12.46
CA ALA A 603 -43.48 -20.40 13.79
C ALA A 603 -42.63 -19.52 14.70
N THR A 604 -41.42 -19.18 14.23
CA THR A 604 -40.46 -18.33 14.94
C THR A 604 -39.98 -17.19 14.05
N VAL A 605 -40.03 -15.96 14.57
CA VAL A 605 -39.52 -14.77 13.86
C VAL A 605 -38.09 -14.51 14.34
N PRO A 606 -37.06 -14.68 13.48
CA PRO A 606 -35.69 -14.39 13.87
C PRO A 606 -35.52 -12.89 14.18
N PRO A 607 -34.52 -12.51 14.99
CA PRO A 607 -34.23 -11.10 15.31
C PRO A 607 -33.85 -10.27 14.09
N VAL A 608 -33.21 -10.88 13.09
CA VAL A 608 -32.85 -10.25 11.83
C VAL A 608 -33.45 -11.05 10.68
N VAL A 609 -34.04 -10.35 9.72
CA VAL A 609 -34.62 -10.92 8.49
C VAL A 609 -34.03 -10.21 7.28
N CYS A 610 -34.11 -10.82 6.10
CA CYS A 610 -33.71 -10.22 4.85
C CYS A 610 -34.93 -9.70 4.09
N VAL A 611 -34.91 -8.44 3.68
CA VAL A 611 -35.89 -7.87 2.74
C VAL A 611 -35.24 -7.84 1.36
N ALA A 612 -35.85 -8.51 0.39
CA ALA A 612 -35.38 -8.61 -0.98
C ALA A 612 -36.41 -8.05 -1.96
N PHE A 613 -35.98 -7.27 -2.94
CA PHE A 613 -36.88 -6.64 -3.91
C PHE A 613 -36.19 -6.33 -5.25
N GLU A 614 -36.99 -6.18 -6.30
CA GLU A 614 -36.51 -5.84 -7.65
C GLU A 614 -36.71 -4.35 -7.97
N VAL A 615 -35.62 -3.66 -8.32
CA VAL A 615 -35.63 -2.30 -8.87
C VAL A 615 -35.62 -2.39 -10.41
N PRO A 616 -36.67 -1.90 -11.09
CA PRO A 616 -36.75 -1.99 -12.55
C PRO A 616 -35.62 -1.22 -13.24
N ARG A 617 -35.03 -1.79 -14.31
CA ARG A 617 -33.94 -1.16 -15.07
C ARG A 617 -34.27 0.26 -15.54
N ALA A 618 -35.53 0.54 -15.87
CA ALA A 618 -35.98 1.87 -16.29
C ALA A 618 -35.76 2.96 -15.23
N ARG A 619 -35.88 2.61 -13.94
CA ARG A 619 -35.64 3.53 -12.82
C ARG A 619 -34.17 3.87 -12.62
N LEU A 620 -33.28 2.98 -13.05
CA LEU A 620 -31.82 3.11 -12.87
C LEU A 620 -31.15 3.90 -14.00
N ARG A 621 -31.83 4.14 -15.13
CA ARG A 621 -31.26 4.82 -16.31
C ARG A 621 -30.87 6.27 -16.04
N VAL A 622 -31.47 6.91 -15.03
CA VAL A 622 -31.08 8.25 -14.58
C VAL A 622 -29.59 8.32 -14.22
N PHE A 623 -29.02 7.24 -13.69
CA PHE A 623 -27.61 7.17 -13.34
C PHE A 623 -26.68 7.13 -14.56
N ASP A 624 -27.16 6.69 -15.72
CA ASP A 624 -26.38 6.63 -16.95
C ASP A 624 -26.03 8.05 -17.48
N SER A 625 -26.72 9.09 -16.99
CA SER A 625 -26.45 10.50 -17.31
C SER A 625 -25.17 11.05 -16.65
N LEU A 626 -24.66 10.37 -15.62
CA LEU A 626 -23.48 10.76 -14.84
C LEU A 626 -22.39 9.66 -14.89
N PRO A 627 -21.83 9.35 -16.07
CA PRO A 627 -20.99 8.16 -16.28
C PRO A 627 -19.63 8.20 -15.55
N THR A 628 -19.23 9.35 -15.00
CA THR A 628 -17.97 9.58 -14.28
C THR A 628 -18.18 9.91 -12.80
N ALA A 629 -19.42 10.03 -12.33
CA ALA A 629 -19.71 10.36 -10.94
C ALA A 629 -19.72 9.10 -10.06
N SER A 630 -19.25 9.24 -8.81
CA SER A 630 -19.47 8.26 -7.76
C SER A 630 -20.89 8.41 -7.22
N ILE A 631 -21.80 7.50 -7.59
CA ILE A 631 -23.19 7.51 -7.13
C ILE A 631 -23.32 6.52 -5.98
N PHE A 632 -23.38 7.03 -4.75
CA PHE A 632 -23.53 6.23 -3.55
C PHE A 632 -25.00 5.90 -3.28
N LEU A 633 -25.28 4.63 -3.02
CA LEU A 633 -26.64 4.09 -2.90
C LEU A 633 -26.91 3.61 -1.48
N TYR A 634 -28.17 3.71 -1.05
CA TYR A 634 -28.63 3.19 0.24
C TYR A 634 -30.13 2.83 0.17
N VAL A 635 -30.61 2.14 1.21
CA VAL A 635 -32.01 1.73 1.36
C VAL A 635 -32.63 2.36 2.60
N HIS A 636 -33.83 2.94 2.47
CA HIS A 636 -34.63 3.43 3.60
C HIS A 636 -35.88 2.59 3.82
N PHE A 637 -36.24 2.43 5.09
CA PHE A 637 -37.57 2.02 5.52
C PHE A 637 -38.25 3.21 6.18
N VAL A 638 -39.40 3.62 5.64
CA VAL A 638 -40.10 4.82 6.08
C VAL A 638 -41.50 4.46 6.54
N HIS A 639 -41.83 4.85 7.77
CA HIS A 639 -43.18 4.78 8.30
C HIS A 639 -43.51 6.04 9.11
N TRP A 640 -44.51 6.81 8.66
CA TRP A 640 -44.90 8.09 9.26
C TRP A 640 -43.72 9.06 9.42
N GLN A 641 -43.27 9.31 10.65
CA GLN A 641 -42.11 10.17 10.96
C GLN A 641 -40.83 9.35 11.23
N ASN A 642 -40.92 8.03 11.34
CA ASN A 642 -39.77 7.15 11.59
C ASN A 642 -39.11 6.75 10.27
N THR A 643 -37.79 6.96 10.19
CA THR A 643 -36.96 6.55 9.05
C THR A 643 -35.81 5.68 9.54
N HIS A 644 -35.59 4.55 8.88
CA HIS A 644 -34.44 3.68 9.14
C HIS A 644 -33.62 3.50 7.86
N SER A 645 -32.38 3.97 7.87
CA SER A 645 -31.44 3.96 6.75
C SER A 645 -30.45 2.80 6.87
N PHE A 646 -30.19 2.12 5.77
CA PHE A 646 -29.20 1.06 5.66
C PHE A 646 -28.29 1.34 4.46
N PHE A 647 -27.00 1.48 4.71
CA PHE A 647 -25.98 1.78 3.69
C PHE A 647 -25.25 0.53 3.21
N SER A 648 -25.39 -0.58 3.93
CA SER A 648 -24.83 -1.89 3.61
C SER A 648 -25.94 -2.83 3.15
N PHE A 649 -25.90 -3.22 1.89
CA PHE A 649 -26.83 -4.17 1.30
C PHE A 649 -26.14 -4.97 0.19
N ASP A 650 -26.75 -6.10 -0.14
CA ASP A 650 -26.32 -6.97 -1.22
C ASP A 650 -27.14 -6.66 -2.48
N ALA A 651 -26.49 -6.62 -3.65
CA ALA A 651 -27.17 -6.34 -4.91
C ALA A 651 -26.61 -7.19 -6.06
N ALA A 652 -27.46 -7.59 -7.00
CA ALA A 652 -27.09 -8.30 -8.21
C ALA A 652 -28.01 -7.98 -9.39
N PHE A 653 -27.47 -7.84 -10.59
CA PHE A 653 -28.29 -7.70 -11.81
C PHE A 653 -28.89 -9.06 -12.17
N GLY A 654 -30.20 -9.14 -12.29
CA GLY A 654 -30.88 -10.42 -12.51
C GLY A 654 -32.36 -10.38 -12.17
N THR A 655 -32.96 -11.56 -12.10
CA THR A 655 -34.37 -11.72 -11.67
C THR A 655 -34.45 -12.56 -10.40
N LEU A 656 -35.37 -12.21 -9.52
CA LEU A 656 -35.62 -12.86 -8.24
C LEU A 656 -36.86 -13.77 -8.35
N LYS A 657 -36.68 -15.03 -7.99
CA LYS A 657 -37.80 -15.98 -7.79
C LYS A 657 -37.82 -16.46 -6.36
N VAL A 658 -39.00 -16.52 -5.76
CA VAL A 658 -39.16 -17.09 -4.41
C VAL A 658 -39.72 -18.50 -4.52
N ALA A 659 -38.99 -19.47 -3.98
CA ALA A 659 -39.43 -20.85 -3.83
C ALA A 659 -39.89 -21.11 -2.38
N GLY A 660 -40.93 -21.92 -2.20
CA GLY A 660 -41.50 -22.21 -0.87
C GLY A 660 -42.43 -21.11 -0.35
N ALA A 661 -42.79 -21.19 0.93
CA ALA A 661 -43.71 -20.24 1.59
C ALA A 661 -43.38 -20.08 3.08
N GLY A 662 -43.81 -18.96 3.68
CA GLY A 662 -43.58 -18.64 5.09
C GLY A 662 -42.09 -18.57 5.43
N GLU A 663 -41.71 -19.05 6.61
CA GLU A 663 -40.32 -19.10 7.09
C GLU A 663 -39.39 -20.00 6.24
N ARG A 664 -39.98 -20.88 5.41
CA ARG A 664 -39.24 -21.74 4.48
C ARG A 664 -39.09 -21.14 3.08
N ALA A 665 -39.58 -19.93 2.85
CA ALA A 665 -39.38 -19.22 1.59
C ALA A 665 -37.88 -18.94 1.36
N ARG A 666 -37.42 -19.12 0.11
CA ARG A 666 -36.04 -18.90 -0.31
C ARG A 666 -36.00 -18.13 -1.62
N GLY A 667 -35.23 -17.05 -1.65
CA GLY A 667 -35.00 -16.26 -2.86
C GLY A 667 -33.89 -16.87 -3.72
N VAL A 668 -34.17 -17.06 -5.00
CA VAL A 668 -33.24 -17.55 -6.01
C VAL A 668 -33.03 -16.47 -7.07
N ILE A 669 -31.79 -16.03 -7.24
CA ILE A 669 -31.40 -15.05 -8.25
C ILE A 669 -30.94 -15.77 -9.52
N THR A 670 -31.54 -15.41 -10.65
CA THR A 670 -30.99 -15.71 -11.98
C THR A 670 -30.25 -14.48 -12.48
N GLU A 671 -28.91 -14.52 -12.42
CA GLU A 671 -28.03 -13.40 -12.73
C GLU A 671 -28.01 -13.08 -14.23
N ASP A 672 -28.00 -11.81 -14.60
CA ASP A 672 -27.75 -11.34 -15.97
C ASP A 672 -26.23 -11.32 -16.21
N ALA A 673 -25.75 -12.19 -17.09
CA ALA A 673 -24.32 -12.30 -17.41
C ALA A 673 -23.71 -11.00 -18.00
N ARG A 674 -24.55 -10.06 -18.48
CA ARG A 674 -24.10 -8.74 -18.96
C ARG A 674 -24.09 -7.66 -17.87
N GLY A 675 -24.51 -7.97 -16.64
CA GLY A 675 -24.46 -7.06 -15.50
C GLY A 675 -25.13 -5.72 -15.79
N SER A 676 -24.41 -4.62 -15.55
CA SER A 676 -24.92 -3.25 -15.78
C SER A 676 -25.22 -2.94 -17.26
N ALA A 677 -24.61 -3.67 -18.20
CA ALA A 677 -24.87 -3.53 -19.63
C ALA A 677 -26.06 -4.40 -20.11
N GLY A 678 -26.61 -5.20 -19.21
CA GLY A 678 -27.77 -6.04 -19.44
C GLY A 678 -29.10 -5.27 -19.42
N SER A 679 -30.19 -6.03 -19.45
CA SER A 679 -31.56 -5.49 -19.44
C SER A 679 -32.38 -5.95 -18.23
N ALA A 680 -31.83 -6.86 -17.42
CA ALA A 680 -32.49 -7.34 -16.21
C ALA A 680 -32.65 -6.22 -15.16
N PRO A 681 -33.63 -6.36 -14.25
CA PRO A 681 -33.73 -5.49 -13.08
C PRO A 681 -32.53 -5.70 -12.13
N LEU A 682 -32.46 -4.83 -11.12
CA LEU A 682 -31.50 -4.99 -10.02
C LEU A 682 -32.22 -5.65 -8.85
N VAL A 683 -31.75 -6.81 -8.41
CA VAL A 683 -32.19 -7.43 -7.16
C VAL A 683 -31.40 -6.82 -6.02
N VAL A 684 -32.10 -6.23 -5.05
CA VAL A 684 -31.53 -5.64 -3.83
C VAL A 684 -31.97 -6.51 -2.65
N SER A 685 -31.05 -6.76 -1.72
CA SER A 685 -31.32 -7.52 -0.49
C SER A 685 -30.62 -6.89 0.71
N VAL A 686 -31.38 -6.57 1.76
CA VAL A 686 -30.90 -5.89 2.96
C VAL A 686 -31.32 -6.66 4.21
N CYS A 687 -30.41 -6.82 5.16
CA CYS A 687 -30.70 -7.49 6.44
C CYS A 687 -31.10 -6.44 7.48
N VAL A 688 -32.29 -6.57 8.06
CA VAL A 688 -32.88 -5.57 8.96
C VAL A 688 -33.43 -6.23 10.23
N PRO A 689 -33.52 -5.50 11.35
CA PRO A 689 -34.24 -5.96 12.53
C PRO A 689 -35.69 -6.27 12.18
N ALA A 690 -36.16 -7.46 12.55
CA ALA A 690 -37.51 -7.89 12.20
C ALA A 690 -38.59 -6.94 12.75
N TRP A 691 -38.33 -6.31 13.90
CA TRP A 691 -39.29 -5.41 14.55
C TRP A 691 -39.64 -4.16 13.72
N ILE A 692 -38.74 -3.68 12.85
CA ILE A 692 -39.00 -2.54 11.95
C ILE A 692 -40.14 -2.84 10.97
N LEU A 693 -40.29 -4.11 10.59
CA LEU A 693 -41.33 -4.55 9.66
C LEU A 693 -42.68 -4.80 10.35
N VAL A 694 -42.67 -4.94 11.67
CA VAL A 694 -43.84 -5.31 12.47
C VAL A 694 -44.69 -4.07 12.76
N GLU A 695 -44.05 -2.94 13.11
CA GLU A 695 -44.68 -1.68 13.58
C GLU A 695 -45.81 -1.16 12.68
N ALA A 696 -45.69 -1.32 11.35
CA ALA A 696 -46.74 -0.93 10.41
C ALA A 696 -46.57 -1.52 9.00
N PHE A 697 -46.45 -2.85 8.88
CA PHE A 697 -46.11 -3.53 7.62
C PHE A 697 -46.76 -2.96 6.35
N ALA A 698 -48.09 -2.84 6.31
CA ALA A 698 -48.82 -2.38 5.11
C ALA A 698 -48.63 -0.88 4.77
N ARG A 699 -48.05 -0.10 5.69
CA ARG A 699 -47.83 1.36 5.57
C ARG A 699 -46.34 1.72 5.53
N THR A 700 -45.45 0.76 5.68
CA THR A 700 -44.00 0.99 5.58
C THR A 700 -43.60 0.92 4.12
N SER A 701 -42.91 1.96 3.63
CA SER A 701 -42.30 1.94 2.30
C SER A 701 -40.81 1.62 2.38
N VAL A 702 -40.34 0.87 1.39
CA VAL A 702 -38.93 0.63 1.09
C VAL A 702 -38.55 1.56 -0.05
N ARG A 703 -37.50 2.36 0.15
CA ARG A 703 -37.00 3.32 -0.84
C ARG A 703 -35.57 2.99 -1.19
N PHE A 704 -35.27 2.92 -2.49
CA PHE A 704 -33.92 2.84 -3.02
C PHE A 704 -33.50 4.23 -3.46
N ALA A 705 -32.41 4.77 -2.90
CA ALA A 705 -32.08 6.18 -3.05
C ALA A 705 -30.57 6.44 -3.14
N VAL A 706 -30.22 7.67 -3.50
CA VAL A 706 -28.86 8.15 -3.71
C VAL A 706 -28.44 9.12 -2.61
N THR A 707 -27.19 9.03 -2.16
CA THR A 707 -26.59 10.05 -1.28
C THR A 707 -26.31 11.30 -2.09
N THR A 708 -26.85 12.44 -1.64
CA THR A 708 -26.59 13.74 -2.27
C THR A 708 -25.16 14.19 -1.97
N THR A 709 -24.36 14.32 -3.02
CA THR A 709 -22.99 14.85 -3.02
C THR A 709 -22.85 15.98 -4.04
N SER A 710 -21.67 16.60 -4.15
CA SER A 710 -21.40 17.57 -5.22
C SER A 710 -21.64 16.95 -6.60
N ALA A 711 -21.14 15.74 -6.86
CA ALA A 711 -21.25 15.07 -8.14
C ALA A 711 -22.67 14.60 -8.48
N THR A 712 -23.53 14.37 -7.49
CA THR A 712 -24.91 13.87 -7.67
C THR A 712 -25.98 14.93 -7.41
N SER A 713 -25.60 16.15 -7.07
CA SER A 713 -26.52 17.26 -6.77
C SER A 713 -27.53 17.54 -7.89
N SER A 714 -27.15 17.33 -9.15
CA SER A 714 -28.03 17.46 -10.32
C SER A 714 -29.21 16.48 -10.30
N LEU A 715 -29.05 15.31 -9.67
CA LEU A 715 -30.11 14.29 -9.58
C LEU A 715 -31.30 14.75 -8.73
N THR A 716 -31.12 15.76 -7.87
CA THR A 716 -32.21 16.31 -7.04
C THR A 716 -33.35 16.90 -7.87
N GLN A 717 -33.06 17.36 -9.09
CA GLN A 717 -34.07 17.88 -10.01
C GLN A 717 -34.97 16.77 -10.58
N GLU A 718 -34.41 15.58 -10.82
CA GLU A 718 -35.13 14.45 -11.42
C GLU A 718 -35.74 13.52 -10.36
N LEU A 719 -35.05 13.30 -9.24
CA LEU A 719 -35.41 12.33 -8.20
C LEU A 719 -35.97 12.99 -6.92
N GLY A 720 -36.12 14.31 -6.93
CA GLY A 720 -36.57 15.11 -5.79
C GLY A 720 -35.48 15.32 -4.73
N PRO A 721 -35.79 16.06 -3.64
CA PRO A 721 -34.80 16.49 -2.65
C PRO A 721 -34.14 15.35 -1.84
N VAL A 722 -34.76 14.17 -1.83
CA VAL A 722 -34.26 12.96 -1.13
C VAL A 722 -33.65 11.95 -2.12
N CYS A 723 -33.58 12.29 -3.42
CA CYS A 723 -33.01 11.47 -4.49
C CYS A 723 -33.49 10.00 -4.51
N ILE A 724 -34.81 9.80 -4.48
CA ILE A 724 -35.42 8.46 -4.47
C ILE A 724 -35.49 7.92 -5.90
N ALA A 725 -34.80 6.81 -6.16
CA ALA A 725 -34.78 6.14 -7.46
C ALA A 725 -35.99 5.19 -7.65
N ASP A 726 -36.40 4.46 -6.61
CA ASP A 726 -37.63 3.66 -6.60
C ASP A 726 -38.24 3.61 -5.19
N GLU A 727 -39.57 3.50 -5.11
CA GLU A 727 -40.31 3.38 -3.84
C GLU A 727 -41.40 2.30 -3.96
N MET A 728 -41.49 1.46 -2.94
CA MET A 728 -42.34 0.27 -2.91
C MET A 728 -42.95 0.14 -1.51
N LEU A 729 -44.21 -0.25 -1.39
CA LEU A 729 -44.75 -0.67 -0.08
C LEU A 729 -44.22 -2.06 0.25
N LEU A 730 -44.04 -2.39 1.54
CA LEU A 730 -43.70 -3.77 1.93
C LEU A 730 -44.74 -4.80 1.48
N SER A 731 -45.98 -4.36 1.20
CA SER A 731 -47.06 -5.17 0.64
C SER A 731 -47.04 -5.32 -0.88
N ASP A 732 -46.12 -4.66 -1.59
CA ASP A 732 -45.92 -4.81 -3.05
C ASP A 732 -45.46 -6.23 -3.36
N ALA A 733 -45.99 -6.84 -4.42
CA ALA A 733 -45.67 -8.20 -4.84
C ALA A 733 -44.18 -8.39 -5.21
N ARG A 734 -43.47 -7.30 -5.52
CA ARG A 734 -42.02 -7.28 -5.79
C ARG A 734 -41.16 -7.33 -4.52
N VAL A 735 -41.74 -7.16 -3.33
CA VAL A 735 -41.02 -7.17 -2.05
C VAL A 735 -41.23 -8.49 -1.33
N HIS A 736 -40.14 -9.08 -0.87
CA HIS A 736 -40.15 -10.37 -0.18
C HIS A 736 -39.39 -10.29 1.14
N VAL A 737 -39.97 -10.83 2.21
CA VAL A 737 -39.34 -10.98 3.52
C VAL A 737 -38.92 -12.43 3.71
N LEU A 738 -37.64 -12.66 3.95
CA LEU A 738 -37.00 -13.97 3.94
C LEU A 738 -36.16 -14.17 5.21
N CYS A 739 -36.03 -15.43 5.66
CA CYS A 739 -35.10 -15.78 6.76
C CYS A 739 -33.63 -15.81 6.32
N GLU A 740 -33.38 -15.94 5.03
CA GLU A 740 -32.06 -16.08 4.41
C GLU A 740 -31.94 -15.08 3.26
N ARG A 741 -30.71 -14.69 2.92
CA ARG A 741 -30.43 -13.83 1.77
C ARG A 741 -30.73 -14.59 0.47
N PRO A 742 -31.21 -13.91 -0.59
CA PRO A 742 -31.30 -14.53 -1.91
C PRO A 742 -29.93 -14.87 -2.50
N THR A 743 -29.78 -16.03 -3.13
CA THR A 743 -28.54 -16.43 -3.84
C THR A 743 -28.86 -17.22 -5.11
N VAL A 744 -27.85 -17.71 -5.82
CA VAL A 744 -28.02 -18.54 -7.02
C VAL A 744 -28.60 -19.93 -6.67
N ALA A 745 -29.15 -20.62 -7.66
CA ALA A 745 -29.76 -21.93 -7.46
C ALA A 745 -28.74 -22.95 -6.92
N GLY A 746 -29.15 -23.73 -5.90
CA GLY A 746 -28.30 -24.74 -5.27
C GLY A 746 -27.44 -24.25 -4.10
N GLU A 747 -27.32 -22.93 -3.92
CA GLU A 747 -26.63 -22.33 -2.77
C GLU A 747 -27.61 -21.93 -1.66
N ARG A 748 -27.09 -21.79 -0.43
CA ARG A 748 -27.79 -21.15 0.69
C ARG A 748 -26.97 -19.98 1.19
N ALA A 749 -27.62 -18.85 1.41
CA ALA A 749 -26.99 -17.65 1.94
C ALA A 749 -27.68 -17.24 3.25
N ALA A 750 -27.08 -17.62 4.38
CA ALA A 750 -27.54 -17.21 5.69
C ALA A 750 -27.39 -15.68 5.88
N VAL A 751 -28.07 -15.13 6.89
CA VAL A 751 -27.81 -13.76 7.34
C VAL A 751 -26.33 -13.63 7.70
N PRO A 752 -25.62 -12.58 7.24
CA PRO A 752 -24.20 -12.44 7.50
C PRO A 752 -23.90 -12.46 8.99
N TYR A 753 -22.93 -13.27 9.38
CA TYR A 753 -22.47 -13.40 10.73
C TYR A 753 -20.97 -13.62 10.71
N LEU A 754 -20.26 -12.95 11.62
CA LEU A 754 -18.87 -13.25 11.88
C LEU A 754 -18.77 -13.92 13.24
N PRO A 755 -18.22 -15.15 13.31
CA PRO A 755 -18.04 -15.87 14.56
C PRO A 755 -17.35 -15.03 15.62
N PRO A 756 -17.69 -15.23 16.91
CA PRO A 756 -17.07 -14.48 17.99
C PRO A 756 -15.62 -14.92 18.00
N THR A 757 -14.71 -13.94 17.94
CA THR A 757 -13.30 -14.22 18.19
C THR A 757 -13.14 -14.69 19.63
N MET A 758 -12.17 -15.60 19.85
CA MET A 758 -11.88 -16.11 21.20
C MET A 758 -11.73 -14.95 22.18
N LYS A 759 -12.30 -15.12 23.38
CA LYS A 759 -12.15 -14.15 24.45
C LYS A 759 -10.67 -13.82 24.66
N PRO A 760 -10.33 -12.55 24.91
CA PRO A 760 -8.97 -12.19 25.24
C PRO A 760 -8.43 -13.07 26.37
N GLY A 761 -7.21 -13.59 26.20
CA GLY A 761 -6.64 -14.58 27.10
C GLY A 761 -6.46 -14.06 28.53
N ASP A 762 -6.26 -14.98 29.49
CA ASP A 762 -6.20 -14.72 30.94
C ASP A 762 -5.04 -13.81 31.41
N GLN A 763 -4.29 -13.19 30.50
CA GLN A 763 -3.21 -12.27 30.85
C GLN A 763 -3.77 -10.96 31.42
N ALA A 764 -3.12 -10.44 32.47
CA ALA A 764 -3.50 -9.17 33.09
C ALA A 764 -3.53 -8.04 32.05
N ALA A 765 -4.69 -7.39 31.92
CA ALA A 765 -4.90 -6.30 30.98
C ALA A 765 -4.13 -5.03 31.36
N VAL A 766 -3.84 -4.20 30.35
CA VAL A 766 -3.28 -2.85 30.55
C VAL A 766 -4.45 -1.87 30.65
N ALA A 767 -4.58 -1.16 31.77
CA ALA A 767 -5.64 -0.17 31.90
C ALA A 767 -5.29 1.11 31.13
N LEU A 768 -6.16 1.50 30.21
CA LEU A 768 -6.06 2.71 29.41
C LEU A 768 -6.89 3.82 30.05
N ALA A 769 -6.31 5.01 30.16
CA ALA A 769 -7.06 6.24 30.41
C ALA A 769 -7.10 7.04 29.11
N MET A 770 -8.28 7.57 28.79
CA MET A 770 -8.51 8.33 27.56
C MET A 770 -9.13 9.68 27.90
N GLU A 771 -8.77 10.70 27.13
CA GLU A 771 -9.37 12.03 27.19
C GLU A 771 -9.83 12.39 25.78
N LYS A 772 -11.14 12.57 25.60
CA LYS A 772 -11.78 12.82 24.30
C LYS A 772 -11.40 11.75 23.25
N ASP A 773 -10.51 12.10 22.34
CA ASP A 773 -10.11 11.34 21.17
C ASP A 773 -8.74 10.64 21.33
N LYS A 774 -8.14 10.70 22.53
CA LYS A 774 -6.76 10.24 22.76
C LYS A 774 -6.61 9.32 23.97
N VAL A 775 -5.81 8.27 23.82
CA VAL A 775 -5.25 7.49 24.93
C VAL A 775 -4.12 8.28 25.57
N THR A 776 -4.31 8.74 26.79
CA THR A 776 -3.34 9.59 27.50
C THR A 776 -2.42 8.80 28.42
N LYS A 777 -2.88 7.66 28.96
CA LYS A 777 -2.10 6.84 29.90
C LYS A 777 -2.37 5.35 29.72
N MET A 778 -1.34 4.55 29.94
CA MET A 778 -1.34 3.09 30.04
C MET A 778 -0.84 2.71 31.43
N THR A 779 -1.62 1.91 32.15
CA THR A 779 -1.31 1.49 33.52
C THR A 779 -1.11 -0.01 33.59
N ARG A 780 0.06 -0.41 34.07
CA ARG A 780 0.43 -1.80 34.35
C ARG A 780 0.47 -2.03 35.85
N ARG A 781 -0.43 -2.87 36.36
CA ARG A 781 -0.33 -3.41 37.72
C ARG A 781 0.54 -4.65 37.73
N VAL A 782 1.50 -4.69 38.64
CA VAL A 782 2.39 -5.81 38.90
C VAL A 782 2.22 -6.21 40.35
N ASP A 783 1.52 -7.32 40.59
CA ASP A 783 1.47 -7.93 41.92
C ASP A 783 2.82 -8.59 42.20
N VAL A 784 3.42 -8.24 43.34
CA VAL A 784 4.69 -8.80 43.79
C VAL A 784 4.35 -10.07 44.55
N VAL A 785 4.73 -11.22 44.01
CA VAL A 785 4.36 -12.53 44.56
C VAL A 785 5.52 -13.18 45.28
N GLU A 786 6.74 -12.88 44.85
CA GLU A 786 7.99 -13.44 45.34
C GLU A 786 8.26 -12.98 46.78
N ALA A 787 8.46 -13.92 47.72
CA ALA A 787 8.52 -13.61 49.16
C ALA A 787 9.62 -12.61 49.54
N GLN A 788 10.78 -12.71 48.90
CA GLN A 788 11.91 -11.78 49.10
C GLN A 788 11.55 -10.37 48.61
N ALA A 789 11.03 -10.25 47.39
CA ALA A 789 10.57 -8.98 46.83
C ALA A 789 9.39 -8.37 47.61
N LYS A 790 8.45 -9.18 48.14
CA LYS A 790 7.40 -8.72 49.05
C LYS A 790 7.98 -8.11 50.33
N THR A 791 8.93 -8.82 50.95
CA THR A 791 9.59 -8.37 52.18
C THR A 791 10.40 -7.10 51.95
N ALA A 792 11.09 -7.00 50.81
CA ALA A 792 11.78 -5.79 50.39
C ALA A 792 10.78 -4.64 50.15
N LEU A 793 9.71 -4.88 49.41
CA LEU A 793 8.69 -3.87 49.12
C LEU A 793 7.97 -3.37 50.38
N ALA A 794 7.79 -4.22 51.41
CA ALA A 794 7.15 -3.83 52.66
C ALA A 794 7.94 -2.75 53.44
N LYS A 795 9.27 -2.70 53.28
CA LYS A 795 10.12 -1.70 53.93
C LYS A 795 9.92 -0.33 53.28
N ARG A 796 9.63 0.69 54.10
CA ARG A 796 9.31 2.05 53.64
C ARG A 796 10.40 2.66 52.76
N ASP A 797 11.67 2.43 53.12
CA ASP A 797 12.83 3.07 52.50
C ASP A 797 13.39 2.28 51.31
N THR A 798 12.81 1.12 50.97
CA THR A 798 13.26 0.35 49.81
C THR A 798 12.91 1.10 48.53
N PRO A 799 13.91 1.46 47.69
CA PRO A 799 13.67 2.19 46.46
C PRO A 799 12.93 1.30 45.45
N VAL A 800 11.95 1.87 44.76
CA VAL A 800 11.28 1.24 43.61
C VAL A 800 11.55 2.12 42.41
N LYS A 801 12.15 1.55 41.36
CA LYS A 801 12.57 2.29 40.17
C LYS A 801 12.11 1.59 38.90
N VAL A 802 11.93 2.38 37.86
CA VAL A 802 11.67 1.91 36.50
C VAL A 802 12.77 2.41 35.59
N GLU A 803 13.32 1.51 34.78
CA GLU A 803 14.38 1.78 33.81
C GLU A 803 13.89 1.32 32.43
N GLN A 804 14.30 1.99 31.35
CA GLN A 804 13.93 1.55 30.01
C GLN A 804 14.55 0.17 29.72
N ALA A 805 13.78 -0.76 29.16
CA ALA A 805 14.27 -2.08 28.75
C ALA A 805 14.25 -2.29 27.22
N GLY A 806 13.33 -1.62 26.53
CA GLY A 806 13.16 -1.66 25.08
C GLY A 806 12.02 -0.73 24.67
N ALA A 807 11.69 -0.62 23.38
CA ALA A 807 10.68 0.34 22.91
C ALA A 807 9.32 0.19 23.61
N CYS A 808 8.85 -1.04 23.82
CA CYS A 808 7.58 -1.35 24.48
C CYS A 808 7.77 -2.02 25.85
N GLU A 809 8.95 -1.93 26.47
CA GLU A 809 9.27 -2.67 27.69
C GLU A 809 10.08 -1.82 28.68
N VAL A 810 9.84 -2.04 29.97
CA VAL A 810 10.59 -1.41 31.06
C VAL A 810 11.03 -2.45 32.09
N PHE A 811 12.11 -2.19 32.82
CA PHE A 811 12.53 -2.96 33.97
C PHE A 811 11.98 -2.33 35.25
N LEU A 812 11.26 -3.10 36.06
CA LEU A 812 10.86 -2.74 37.41
C LEU A 812 11.87 -3.31 38.41
N ARG A 813 12.50 -2.45 39.21
CA ARG A 813 13.45 -2.82 40.26
C ARG A 813 12.89 -2.47 41.64
N ILE A 814 12.95 -3.42 42.57
CA ILE A 814 12.53 -3.25 43.97
C ILE A 814 13.75 -3.52 44.85
N GLY A 815 14.37 -2.48 45.42
CA GLY A 815 15.59 -2.62 46.21
C GLY A 815 16.74 -3.25 45.41
N SER A 816 17.35 -4.28 46.00
CA SER A 816 18.44 -5.06 45.40
C SER A 816 17.96 -6.30 44.63
N GLU A 817 16.65 -6.50 44.49
CA GLU A 817 16.08 -7.64 43.78
C GLU A 817 16.39 -7.59 42.28
N THR A 818 16.34 -8.76 41.63
CA THR A 818 16.49 -8.87 40.18
C THR A 818 15.39 -8.08 39.47
N PRO A 819 15.72 -7.23 38.48
CA PRO A 819 14.73 -6.45 37.75
C PRO A 819 13.74 -7.34 37.01
N LYS A 820 12.45 -7.00 37.09
CA LYS A 820 11.39 -7.69 36.36
C LYS A 820 11.07 -6.92 35.09
N LYS A 821 11.11 -7.58 33.93
CA LYS A 821 10.76 -6.97 32.64
C LYS A 821 9.24 -6.88 32.49
N ILE A 822 8.71 -5.70 32.19
CA ILE A 822 7.28 -5.41 32.08
C ILE A 822 6.99 -4.86 30.68
N GLY A 823 6.10 -5.53 29.94
CA GLY A 823 5.72 -5.13 28.58
C GLY A 823 4.46 -4.26 28.52
N PHE A 824 4.44 -3.32 27.60
CA PHE A 824 3.33 -2.44 27.25
C PHE A 824 2.81 -2.75 25.84
N PRO A 825 1.54 -2.42 25.52
CA PRO A 825 0.93 -2.73 24.22
C PRO A 825 1.41 -1.80 23.10
N PHE A 826 2.13 -0.74 23.46
CA PHE A 826 2.67 0.27 22.57
C PHE A 826 3.93 0.86 23.21
N SER A 827 4.71 1.63 22.44
CA SER A 827 5.97 2.16 22.93
C SER A 827 5.80 3.18 24.06
N VAL A 828 6.77 3.19 24.96
CA VAL A 828 6.78 3.95 26.21
C VAL A 828 8.14 4.57 26.48
N ASP A 829 8.14 5.65 27.25
CA ASP A 829 9.35 6.39 27.67
C ASP A 829 9.44 6.37 29.19
N ALA A 830 10.40 5.61 29.73
CA ALA A 830 10.60 5.36 31.16
C ALA A 830 10.81 6.66 31.96
N THR A 831 11.30 7.73 31.33
CA THR A 831 11.46 9.04 32.00
C THR A 831 10.12 9.66 32.39
N GLN A 832 9.03 9.25 31.73
CA GLN A 832 7.67 9.71 32.00
C GLN A 832 6.90 8.76 32.92
N ALA A 833 7.57 7.74 33.48
CA ALA A 833 6.94 6.76 34.34
C ALA A 833 6.51 7.36 35.68
N LYS A 834 5.24 7.18 36.03
CA LYS A 834 4.71 7.45 37.37
C LYS A 834 4.44 6.14 38.10
N LEU A 835 5.11 5.95 39.23
CA LEU A 835 4.94 4.79 40.09
C LEU A 835 3.89 5.03 41.18
N ARG A 836 3.00 4.06 41.39
CA ARG A 836 2.14 3.98 42.59
C ARG A 836 2.47 2.68 43.32
N VAL A 837 3.02 2.80 44.51
CA VAL A 837 3.56 1.66 45.26
C VAL A 837 2.66 1.34 46.44
N ALA A 838 1.98 0.19 46.40
CA ALA A 838 1.16 -0.30 47.48
C ALA A 838 1.93 -1.34 48.30
N ARG A 839 2.65 -0.88 49.33
CA ARG A 839 3.54 -1.73 50.13
C ARG A 839 2.79 -2.76 50.97
N GLN A 840 1.65 -2.40 51.57
CA GLN A 840 0.84 -3.30 52.39
C GLN A 840 0.19 -4.41 51.56
N SER A 841 -0.41 -4.05 50.43
CA SER A 841 -1.07 -4.98 49.51
C SER A 841 -0.12 -5.62 48.49
N SER A 842 1.19 -5.34 48.58
CA SER A 842 2.27 -5.91 47.77
C SER A 842 2.08 -5.80 46.25
N TYR A 843 1.77 -4.61 45.74
CA TYR A 843 1.73 -4.37 44.28
C TYR A 843 2.32 -3.02 43.89
N VAL A 844 2.73 -2.91 42.62
CA VAL A 844 3.21 -1.68 41.99
C VAL A 844 2.39 -1.40 40.74
N GLU A 845 1.88 -0.18 40.59
CA GLU A 845 1.35 0.30 39.31
C GLU A 845 2.39 1.18 38.61
N ILE A 846 2.63 0.90 37.33
CA ILE A 846 3.47 1.68 36.44
C ILE A 846 2.53 2.39 35.46
N VAL A 847 2.46 3.72 35.53
CA VAL A 847 1.61 4.55 34.67
C VAL A 847 2.48 5.32 33.68
N MET A 848 2.21 5.20 32.39
CA MET A 848 3.00 5.81 31.32
C MET A 848 2.11 6.26 30.15
N PRO A 849 2.38 7.41 29.50
CA PRO A 849 1.70 7.77 28.26
C PRO A 849 2.21 6.92 27.08
N PRO A 850 1.37 6.66 26.04
CA PRO A 850 1.88 6.21 24.75
C PRO A 850 2.90 7.22 24.21
N SER A 851 4.02 6.73 23.68
CA SER A 851 5.08 7.58 23.14
C SER A 851 5.60 6.99 21.85
N ILE A 852 5.75 7.78 20.80
CA ILE A 852 6.58 7.39 19.65
C ILE A 852 8.05 7.30 20.08
N MET A 853 8.86 6.51 19.39
CA MET A 853 10.30 6.40 19.66
C MET A 853 11.04 7.69 19.26
N PHE A 854 10.42 8.49 18.39
CA PHE A 854 10.94 9.73 17.85
C PHE A 854 10.60 10.95 18.70
N LYS A 855 11.56 11.42 19.50
CA LYS A 855 11.56 12.73 20.15
C LYS A 855 12.98 13.32 20.15
N PRO A 856 13.12 14.66 20.12
CA PRO A 856 14.41 15.34 20.25
C PRO A 856 15.28 14.84 21.42
N ASP A 857 14.65 14.67 22.58
CA ASP A 857 15.32 14.32 23.83
C ASP A 857 15.22 12.83 24.20
N ALA A 858 14.70 11.98 23.29
CA ALA A 858 14.58 10.54 23.58
C ALA A 858 15.93 9.83 23.46
N SER A 859 16.19 8.88 24.35
CA SER A 859 17.41 8.07 24.29
C SER A 859 17.50 7.29 22.97
N ILE A 860 18.73 7.18 22.46
CA ILE A 860 19.07 6.42 21.27
C ILE A 860 18.94 4.90 21.47
N ASP A 861 18.97 4.42 22.72
CA ASP A 861 19.09 3.01 23.11
C ASP A 861 18.01 2.07 22.53
N TYR A 862 16.87 2.63 22.14
CA TYR A 862 15.71 1.89 21.62
C TYR A 862 15.20 2.41 20.28
N ARG A 863 15.99 3.25 19.57
CA ARG A 863 15.59 3.82 18.26
C ARG A 863 15.64 2.82 17.11
N PHE A 864 16.41 1.75 17.25
CA PHE A 864 16.57 0.70 16.23
C PHE A 864 16.02 -0.63 16.75
N PRO A 865 14.69 -0.79 16.85
CA PRO A 865 14.10 -1.97 17.46
C PRO A 865 14.49 -3.26 16.73
N LEU A 866 15.12 -4.15 17.49
CA LEU A 866 15.53 -5.48 17.06
C LEU A 866 14.97 -6.51 18.04
N VAL A 867 14.22 -7.46 17.52
CA VAL A 867 13.51 -8.47 18.32
C VAL A 867 14.14 -9.83 18.11
N MET A 868 14.39 -10.57 19.20
CA MET A 868 14.78 -11.98 19.11
C MET A 868 13.55 -12.85 18.90
N HIS A 869 13.45 -13.52 17.75
CA HIS A 869 12.35 -14.43 17.42
C HIS A 869 12.89 -15.76 16.87
N LYS A 870 12.47 -16.88 17.46
CA LYS A 870 13.00 -18.22 17.15
C LYS A 870 14.54 -18.22 17.14
N ASN A 871 15.14 -17.65 18.19
CA ASN A 871 16.60 -17.52 18.34
C ASN A 871 17.29 -16.78 17.17
N ARG A 872 16.61 -15.85 16.51
CA ARG A 872 17.18 -15.03 15.44
C ARG A 872 16.85 -13.55 15.65
N PRO A 873 17.81 -12.65 15.38
CA PRO A 873 17.56 -11.22 15.41
C PRO A 873 16.68 -10.81 14.22
N ILE A 874 15.59 -10.11 14.49
CA ILE A 874 14.66 -9.57 13.48
C ILE A 874 14.68 -8.04 13.58
N PRO A 875 15.22 -7.34 12.56
CA PRO A 875 15.12 -5.89 12.51
C PRO A 875 13.66 -5.51 12.24
N TRP A 876 13.04 -4.80 13.17
CA TRP A 876 11.62 -4.50 13.04
C TRP A 876 11.36 -3.36 12.06
N ALA A 877 12.24 -2.34 12.04
CA ALA A 877 12.08 -1.13 11.24
C ALA A 877 12.73 -1.16 9.85
N PHE A 878 13.62 -2.11 9.57
CA PHE A 878 14.38 -2.13 8.31
C PHE A 878 13.80 -3.12 7.31
N HIS A 879 13.79 -2.73 6.04
CA HIS A 879 13.61 -3.67 4.94
C HIS A 879 14.93 -4.38 4.62
N ARG A 880 14.85 -5.60 4.08
CA ARG A 880 15.95 -6.44 3.64
C ARG A 880 16.24 -6.21 2.16
N VAL A 881 17.51 -6.38 1.80
CA VAL A 881 18.00 -6.25 0.43
C VAL A 881 18.99 -7.35 0.10
N ASN A 882 18.94 -7.87 -1.12
CA ASN A 882 19.96 -8.78 -1.65
C ASN A 882 20.98 -7.98 -2.45
N LEU A 883 22.08 -7.57 -1.81
CA LEU A 883 23.09 -6.70 -2.42
C LEU A 883 23.68 -7.26 -3.72
N GLU A 884 23.76 -8.59 -3.88
CA GLU A 884 24.28 -9.22 -5.10
C GLU A 884 23.38 -9.04 -6.33
N ARG A 885 22.09 -8.77 -6.12
CA ARG A 885 21.08 -8.59 -7.17
C ARG A 885 20.80 -7.12 -7.48
N LEU A 886 21.28 -6.20 -6.64
CA LEU A 886 21.07 -4.77 -6.87
C LEU A 886 22.03 -4.22 -7.95
N PRO A 887 21.52 -3.43 -8.92
CA PRO A 887 22.35 -2.80 -9.94
C PRO A 887 23.41 -1.88 -9.34
N LEU A 888 24.63 -1.95 -9.90
CA LEU A 888 25.75 -1.14 -9.45
C LEU A 888 25.57 0.33 -9.86
N PHE A 889 25.79 1.25 -8.93
CA PHE A 889 25.87 2.68 -9.20
C PHE A 889 27.33 3.06 -9.53
N LYS A 890 27.69 2.97 -10.81
CA LYS A 890 29.04 3.27 -11.32
C LYS A 890 29.24 4.77 -11.56
N THR A 891 29.96 5.46 -10.69
CA THR A 891 30.31 6.88 -10.85
C THR A 891 31.62 7.13 -11.58
N VAL A 892 32.45 6.10 -11.74
CA VAL A 892 33.75 6.18 -12.44
C VAL A 892 33.57 6.71 -13.86
N GLY A 893 34.31 7.78 -14.19
CA GLY A 893 34.26 8.43 -15.51
C GLY A 893 32.99 9.25 -15.79
N VAL A 894 32.07 9.39 -14.83
CA VAL A 894 30.84 10.18 -14.98
C VAL A 894 31.10 11.63 -14.57
N PRO A 895 30.74 12.63 -15.39
CA PRO A 895 30.84 14.04 -14.99
C PRO A 895 29.95 14.36 -13.79
N GLU A 896 30.49 15.07 -12.80
CA GLU A 896 29.81 15.46 -11.54
C GLU A 896 28.39 16.03 -11.75
N LYS A 897 28.22 16.91 -12.74
CA LYS A 897 26.91 17.48 -13.11
C LYS A 897 25.82 16.45 -13.41
N ARG A 898 26.18 15.21 -13.80
CA ARG A 898 25.24 14.13 -14.10
C ARG A 898 24.84 13.34 -12.86
N ILE A 899 25.57 13.44 -11.76
CA ILE A 899 25.26 12.79 -10.48
C ILE A 899 24.77 13.77 -9.42
N ARG A 900 24.63 15.06 -9.75
CA ARG A 900 24.15 16.12 -8.85
C ARG A 900 22.78 15.82 -8.22
N TRP A 901 21.95 15.00 -8.85
CA TRP A 901 20.70 14.53 -8.23
C TRP A 901 20.93 13.76 -6.93
N LEU A 902 22.10 13.13 -6.74
CA LEU A 902 22.44 12.38 -5.52
C LEU A 902 22.48 13.29 -4.30
N GLU A 903 23.10 14.47 -4.42
CA GLU A 903 23.13 15.47 -3.35
C GLU A 903 21.71 15.88 -2.95
N ASN A 904 20.85 16.17 -3.94
CA ASN A 904 19.45 16.50 -3.70
C ASN A 904 18.71 15.33 -3.03
N HIS A 905 18.91 14.11 -3.49
CA HIS A 905 18.29 12.91 -2.91
C HIS A 905 18.68 12.70 -1.44
N LEU A 906 19.97 12.83 -1.13
CA LEU A 906 20.48 12.72 0.24
C LEU A 906 20.02 13.90 1.10
N TRP A 907 19.90 15.10 0.53
CA TRP A 907 19.32 16.26 1.21
C TRP A 907 17.89 15.97 1.68
N PHE A 908 17.08 15.25 0.90
CA PHE A 908 15.72 14.83 1.30
C PHE A 908 15.67 13.76 2.38
N SER A 909 16.80 13.15 2.79
CA SER A 909 16.80 12.25 3.94
C SER A 909 16.56 12.98 5.27
N PHE A 910 16.76 14.30 5.30
CA PHE A 910 16.60 15.13 6.50
C PHE A 910 15.31 15.94 6.49
N SER A 911 14.67 16.06 7.65
CA SER A 911 13.56 16.99 7.87
C SER A 911 14.04 18.45 7.82
N ASP A 912 13.10 19.37 7.64
CA ASP A 912 13.41 20.81 7.65
C ASP A 912 13.92 21.27 9.02
N ARG A 913 13.51 20.60 10.11
CA ARG A 913 14.02 20.82 11.47
C ARG A 913 15.47 20.39 11.59
N GLU A 914 15.79 19.15 11.19
CA GLU A 914 17.16 18.61 11.25
C GLU A 914 18.16 19.51 10.52
N LYS A 915 17.77 20.11 9.40
CA LYS A 915 18.60 21.04 8.62
C LYS A 915 18.85 22.40 9.26
N ARG A 916 17.92 22.89 10.07
CA ARG A 916 18.01 24.23 10.69
C ARG A 916 18.69 24.20 12.06
N THR A 917 18.84 23.02 12.65
CA THR A 917 19.30 22.86 14.03
C THR A 917 20.82 23.03 14.10
N LYS A 918 21.31 23.88 15.03
CA LYS A 918 22.75 24.12 15.24
C LYS A 918 23.45 23.01 16.02
N HIS A 919 22.71 22.30 16.89
CA HIS A 919 23.20 21.17 17.66
C HIS A 919 22.53 19.89 17.16
N MET A 920 23.29 19.03 16.48
CA MET A 920 22.75 17.78 15.95
C MET A 920 22.59 16.76 17.07
N GLU A 921 21.39 16.22 17.25
CA GLU A 921 21.15 15.03 18.06
C GLU A 921 21.90 13.80 17.49
N PRO A 922 22.15 12.74 18.29
CA PRO A 922 22.91 11.57 17.84
C PRO A 922 22.39 10.92 16.55
N LEU A 923 21.05 10.86 16.37
CA LEU A 923 20.46 10.34 15.12
C LEU A 923 20.79 11.24 13.92
N THR A 924 20.74 12.56 14.08
CA THR A 924 21.05 13.53 13.03
C THR A 924 22.54 13.48 12.68
N GLN A 925 23.43 13.35 13.67
CA GLN A 925 24.87 13.14 13.46
C GLN A 925 25.12 11.87 12.63
N MET A 926 24.50 10.76 13.02
CA MET A 926 24.61 9.50 12.29
C MET A 926 24.06 9.58 10.86
N LYS A 927 22.95 10.29 10.64
CA LYS A 927 22.40 10.56 9.30
C LYS A 927 23.36 11.38 8.45
N ASP A 928 24.00 12.39 9.02
CA ASP A 928 25.01 13.20 8.34
C ASP A 928 26.22 12.37 7.95
N LEU A 929 26.71 11.50 8.85
CA LEU A 929 27.80 10.60 8.53
C LEU A 929 27.42 9.57 7.45
N LEU A 930 26.21 9.01 7.47
CA LEU A 930 25.71 8.14 6.39
C LEU A 930 25.68 8.86 5.04
N LYS A 931 25.20 10.11 5.01
CA LYS A 931 25.24 10.96 3.81
C LYS A 931 26.68 11.17 3.34
N ASN A 932 27.59 11.55 4.23
CA ASN A 932 28.99 11.84 3.90
C ASN A 932 29.72 10.59 3.39
N ILE A 933 29.46 9.40 3.95
CA ILE A 933 29.99 8.12 3.46
C ILE A 933 29.55 7.88 2.01
N ILE A 934 28.25 8.06 1.71
CA ILE A 934 27.71 7.84 0.36
C ILE A 934 28.28 8.87 -0.63
N GLU A 935 28.34 10.15 -0.25
CA GLU A 935 28.90 11.21 -1.10
C GLU A 935 30.38 10.99 -1.40
N ALA A 936 31.19 10.71 -0.38
CA ALA A 936 32.62 10.43 -0.55
C ALA A 936 32.85 9.18 -1.40
N THR A 937 31.98 8.17 -1.29
CA THR A 937 32.04 6.98 -2.17
C THR A 937 31.62 7.32 -3.60
N ALA A 938 30.80 8.34 -3.84
CA ALA A 938 30.36 8.71 -5.18
C ALA A 938 31.38 9.58 -5.96
N GLN A 939 32.40 10.15 -5.29
CA GLN A 939 33.44 11.00 -5.88
C GLN A 939 34.40 10.24 -6.83
N LYS A 940 35.29 10.97 -7.53
CA LYS A 940 36.24 10.42 -8.54
C LYS A 940 37.26 9.46 -7.93
N GLU A 941 37.74 8.50 -8.72
CA GLU A 941 38.63 7.39 -8.27
C GLU A 941 39.86 7.84 -7.45
N ASP A 942 40.52 8.95 -7.82
CA ASP A 942 41.72 9.43 -7.11
C ASP A 942 41.41 10.04 -5.72
N GLU A 943 40.16 10.42 -5.46
CA GLU A 943 39.69 11.08 -4.23
C GLU A 943 38.73 10.19 -3.41
N GLN A 944 38.42 8.99 -3.90
CA GLN A 944 37.38 8.13 -3.32
C GLN A 944 37.85 7.53 -1.99
N ALA A 945 37.38 8.10 -0.87
CA ALA A 945 37.52 7.48 0.44
C ALA A 945 36.73 6.16 0.47
N ALA A 946 37.44 5.05 0.71
CA ALA A 946 36.84 3.72 0.72
C ALA A 946 36.84 3.06 2.10
N VAL A 947 37.51 3.69 3.07
CA VAL A 947 37.64 3.20 4.44
C VAL A 947 37.35 4.36 5.38
N PHE A 948 36.38 4.19 6.27
CA PHE A 948 35.99 5.17 7.27
C PHE A 948 36.27 4.62 8.66
N VAL A 949 36.91 5.42 9.51
CA VAL A 949 37.39 5.00 10.83
C VAL A 949 36.74 5.89 11.89
N LEU A 950 35.85 5.32 12.70
CA LEU A 950 35.11 6.03 13.73
C LEU A 950 35.94 6.12 15.02
N LYS A 951 36.15 7.35 15.50
CA LYS A 951 36.99 7.68 16.65
C LYS A 951 36.16 8.38 17.76
N PRO A 952 35.85 7.71 18.87
CA PRO A 952 35.31 8.38 20.06
C PRO A 952 36.37 9.31 20.71
N PRO A 953 35.96 10.28 21.55
CA PRO A 953 36.82 11.35 22.07
C PRO A 953 37.91 10.94 23.07
N GLU A 954 37.96 9.67 23.52
CA GLU A 954 39.04 9.18 24.39
C GLU A 954 40.36 9.03 23.61
N PRO A 955 41.52 9.46 24.15
CA PRO A 955 42.77 9.43 23.41
C PRO A 955 43.19 7.97 23.09
N ALA A 956 43.25 7.68 21.79
CA ALA A 956 43.86 6.50 21.13
C ALA A 956 43.01 5.22 20.90
N LYS A 957 41.67 5.23 21.03
CA LYS A 957 40.86 4.05 20.65
C LYS A 957 40.10 4.24 19.33
N ILE A 958 40.55 3.56 18.28
CA ILE A 958 39.70 3.28 17.11
C ILE A 958 38.69 2.21 17.54
N ASP A 959 37.40 2.44 17.32
CA ASP A 959 36.36 1.49 17.71
C ASP A 959 35.80 0.70 16.52
N THR A 960 35.42 1.39 15.45
CA THR A 960 34.74 0.78 14.30
C THR A 960 35.37 1.24 12.98
N VAL A 961 35.64 0.31 12.08
CA VAL A 961 36.14 0.57 10.72
C VAL A 961 35.13 0.07 9.70
N ILE A 962 34.79 0.92 8.75
CA ILE A 962 33.82 0.67 7.68
C ILE A 962 34.55 0.67 6.35
N PHE A 963 34.53 -0.46 5.66
CA PHE A 963 35.08 -0.65 4.33
C PHE A 963 33.97 -0.61 3.31
N VAL A 964 33.90 0.43 2.47
CA VAL A 964 32.86 0.56 1.44
C VAL A 964 33.38 0.02 0.12
N THR A 965 32.74 -1.02 -0.42
CA THR A 965 33.15 -1.61 -1.71
C THR A 965 32.55 -0.84 -2.88
N CYS A 966 31.25 -0.53 -2.82
CA CYS A 966 30.55 0.15 -3.90
C CYS A 966 29.17 0.68 -3.47
N LEU A 967 28.58 1.50 -4.33
CA LEU A 967 27.19 1.95 -4.23
C LEU A 967 26.29 1.13 -5.17
N ARG A 968 25.07 0.85 -4.74
CA ARG A 968 24.05 0.13 -5.52
C ARG A 968 22.70 0.82 -5.43
N PHE A 969 21.85 0.62 -6.43
CA PHE A 969 20.47 1.08 -6.39
C PHE A 969 19.60 0.14 -5.55
N ASP A 970 19.03 0.65 -4.47
CA ASP A 970 17.97 -0.03 -3.73
C ASP A 970 16.62 0.28 -4.42
N LEU A 971 16.28 -0.57 -5.38
CA LEU A 971 15.24 -0.31 -6.37
C LEU A 971 13.83 -0.23 -5.76
N SER A 972 13.48 -1.12 -4.83
CA SER A 972 12.16 -1.11 -4.19
C SER A 972 11.98 0.06 -3.21
N ALA A 973 13.07 0.62 -2.69
CA ALA A 973 13.04 1.72 -1.75
C ALA A 973 13.33 3.09 -2.40
N ASN A 974 13.46 3.14 -3.73
CA ASN A 974 13.78 4.34 -4.50
C ASN A 974 14.99 5.11 -3.95
N THR A 975 16.06 4.40 -3.55
CA THR A 975 17.24 5.03 -2.93
C THR A 975 18.56 4.35 -3.32
N ILE A 976 19.68 4.82 -2.77
CA ILE A 976 21.02 4.24 -2.91
C ILE A 976 21.43 3.56 -1.60
N VAL A 977 22.14 2.45 -1.72
CA VAL A 977 22.73 1.69 -0.61
C VAL A 977 24.22 1.47 -0.87
N ALA A 978 25.05 1.66 0.16
CA ALA A 978 26.45 1.29 0.15
C ALA A 978 26.61 -0.16 0.61
N ASP A 979 27.22 -0.96 -0.27
CA ASP A 979 27.69 -2.31 0.02
C ASP A 979 29.01 -2.17 0.79
N ALA A 980 29.01 -2.57 2.06
CA ALA A 980 30.11 -2.29 2.96
C ALA A 980 30.37 -3.45 3.92
N PHE A 981 31.51 -3.38 4.60
CA PHE A 981 31.98 -4.35 5.58
C PHE A 981 32.46 -3.64 6.83
N VAL A 982 32.14 -4.19 7.99
CA VAL A 982 32.44 -3.57 9.28
C VAL A 982 33.41 -4.45 10.05
N LEU A 983 34.45 -3.83 10.59
CA LEU A 983 35.35 -4.37 11.60
C LEU A 983 35.10 -3.61 12.90
N ASN A 984 34.71 -4.32 13.96
CA ASN A 984 34.74 -3.76 15.30
C ASN A 984 36.06 -4.15 15.95
N LEU A 985 36.78 -3.15 16.47
CA LEU A 985 38.04 -3.36 17.16
C LEU A 985 37.81 -3.56 18.66
N ASP A 986 38.47 -4.57 19.19
CA ASP A 986 38.51 -4.99 20.59
C ASP A 986 39.95 -5.39 20.97
N ASP A 987 40.17 -5.81 22.21
CA ASP A 987 41.50 -6.19 22.70
C ASP A 987 42.12 -7.36 21.90
N SER A 988 41.30 -8.18 21.23
CA SER A 988 41.74 -9.32 20.42
C SER A 988 42.14 -8.95 18.99
N THR A 989 41.69 -7.80 18.50
CA THR A 989 41.92 -7.31 17.12
C THR A 989 42.89 -6.13 17.06
N GLY A 990 43.46 -5.69 18.20
CA GLY A 990 44.40 -4.57 18.28
C GLY A 990 45.64 -4.67 17.37
N ALA A 991 46.10 -5.88 17.03
CA ALA A 991 47.17 -6.09 16.04
C ALA A 991 46.81 -5.55 14.64
N GLN A 992 45.52 -5.42 14.33
CA GLN A 992 45.03 -4.96 13.03
C GLN A 992 45.21 -3.45 12.80
N VAL A 993 45.44 -2.66 13.86
CA VAL A 993 45.68 -1.22 13.79
C VAL A 993 46.92 -0.89 12.94
N VAL A 994 47.95 -1.76 12.97
CA VAL A 994 49.16 -1.60 12.15
C VAL A 994 48.85 -1.71 10.65
N PHE A 995 47.88 -2.54 10.26
CA PHE A 995 47.47 -2.65 8.86
C PHE A 995 46.60 -1.46 8.43
N LEU A 996 45.80 -0.90 9.33
CA LEU A 996 45.01 0.31 9.05
C LEU A 996 45.89 1.51 8.68
N GLN A 997 47.04 1.67 9.35
CA GLN A 997 48.01 2.74 9.04
C GLN A 997 48.62 2.63 7.63
N LYS A 998 48.53 1.45 6.99
CA LYS A 998 49.08 1.19 5.65
C LYS A 998 48.03 1.34 4.54
N LEU A 999 46.76 1.57 4.89
CA LEU A 999 45.69 1.68 3.91
C LEU A 999 45.72 3.06 3.21
N PRO A 1000 45.57 3.11 1.88
CA PRO A 1000 45.30 4.37 1.18
C PRO A 1000 43.86 4.83 1.42
N ASN A 1001 43.59 6.13 1.22
CA ASN A 1001 42.25 6.73 1.20
C ASN A 1001 41.38 6.42 2.44
N VAL A 1002 41.99 6.51 3.63
CA VAL A 1002 41.31 6.36 4.93
C VAL A 1002 40.78 7.71 5.40
N CYS A 1003 39.47 7.76 5.67
CA CYS A 1003 38.81 8.90 6.30
C CYS A 1003 38.64 8.64 7.80
N TYR A 1004 39.28 9.45 8.64
CA TYR A 1004 39.11 9.40 10.09
C TYR A 1004 37.99 10.36 10.49
N VAL A 1005 37.00 9.85 11.23
CA VAL A 1005 35.80 10.59 11.62
C VAL A 1005 35.74 10.61 13.14
N ASP A 1006 35.83 11.81 13.72
CA ASP A 1006 35.63 12.02 15.15
C ASP A 1006 34.12 11.98 15.44
N VAL A 1007 33.70 11.04 16.30
CA VAL A 1007 32.30 10.81 16.66
C VAL A 1007 32.10 11.02 18.16
N THR A 1008 30.92 11.47 18.57
CA THR A 1008 30.59 11.57 20.00
C THR A 1008 30.38 10.18 20.62
N LEU A 1009 30.43 10.05 21.95
CA LEU A 1009 30.12 8.77 22.62
C LEU A 1009 28.67 8.31 22.35
N GLU A 1010 27.74 9.25 22.31
CA GLU A 1010 26.33 8.98 22.01
C GLU A 1010 26.13 8.55 20.55
N GLU A 1011 26.83 9.19 19.61
CA GLU A 1011 26.84 8.79 18.19
C GLU A 1011 27.45 7.39 18.01
N MET A 1012 28.58 7.09 18.67
CA MET A 1012 29.19 5.76 18.63
C MET A 1012 28.23 4.69 19.19
N THR A 1013 27.49 5.01 20.25
CA THR A 1013 26.44 4.15 20.81
C THR A 1013 25.32 3.93 19.78
N ALA A 1014 24.89 4.99 19.09
CA ALA A 1014 23.91 4.93 18.01
C ALA A 1014 24.34 3.95 16.90
N TRP A 1015 25.59 4.04 16.45
CA TRP A 1015 26.16 3.14 15.47
C TRP A 1015 26.14 1.68 15.94
N LYS A 1016 26.58 1.40 17.17
CA LYS A 1016 26.58 0.03 17.71
C LYS A 1016 25.18 -0.57 17.83
N LEU A 1017 24.17 0.24 18.11
CA LEU A 1017 22.76 -0.18 18.12
C LEU A 1017 22.21 -0.43 16.70
N LEU A 1018 22.63 0.39 15.72
CA LEU A 1018 22.17 0.28 14.34
C LEU A 1018 22.81 -0.91 13.59
N LEU A 1019 24.10 -1.16 13.81
CA LEU A 1019 24.90 -2.14 13.06
C LEU A 1019 24.25 -3.53 12.91
N PRO A 1020 23.71 -4.18 13.97
CA PRO A 1020 23.01 -5.46 13.83
C PRO A 1020 21.84 -5.42 12.83
N SER A 1021 21.09 -4.31 12.79
CA SER A 1021 19.99 -4.16 11.83
C SER A 1021 20.49 -4.03 10.40
N LEU A 1022 21.64 -3.36 10.17
CA LEU A 1022 22.25 -3.23 8.84
C LEU A 1022 22.90 -4.54 8.37
N VAL A 1023 23.37 -5.39 9.28
CA VAL A 1023 23.80 -6.77 8.99
C VAL A 1023 22.59 -7.60 8.57
N GLU A 1024 21.55 -7.67 9.41
CA GLU A 1024 20.34 -8.48 9.14
C GLU A 1024 19.58 -8.02 7.89
N ARG A 1025 19.73 -6.76 7.50
CA ARG A 1025 19.21 -6.18 6.27
C ARG A 1025 19.78 -6.85 5.01
N CYS A 1026 21.05 -7.24 4.98
CA CYS A 1026 21.68 -7.82 3.79
C CYS A 1026 22.23 -9.24 3.97
N ARG A 1027 21.94 -9.88 5.11
CA ARG A 1027 22.44 -11.20 5.46
C ARG A 1027 22.04 -12.26 4.44
N THR A 1028 23.02 -13.05 3.99
CA THR A 1028 22.84 -14.20 3.09
C THR A 1028 23.28 -15.54 3.70
N TRP A 1029 23.75 -15.54 4.95
CA TRP A 1029 24.21 -16.72 5.70
C TRP A 1029 23.28 -17.00 6.89
N ALA A 1030 23.17 -18.24 7.34
CA ALA A 1030 22.40 -18.56 8.55
C ALA A 1030 23.19 -18.30 9.83
N HIS A 1031 22.49 -17.92 10.90
CA HIS A 1031 23.07 -17.92 12.26
C HIS A 1031 23.36 -19.34 12.72
N GLN A 1032 24.51 -19.54 13.36
CA GLN A 1032 24.89 -20.84 13.90
C GLN A 1032 24.19 -21.11 15.24
N PRO A 1033 23.99 -22.38 15.64
CA PRO A 1033 23.43 -22.71 16.95
C PRO A 1033 24.24 -22.13 18.13
N SER A 1034 25.55 -21.97 17.96
CA SER A 1034 26.47 -21.33 18.92
C SER A 1034 26.54 -19.81 18.79
N CYS A 1035 25.65 -19.18 18.02
CA CYS A 1035 25.64 -17.74 17.81
C CYS A 1035 25.58 -16.97 19.14
N ALA A 1036 26.48 -16.00 19.31
CA ALA A 1036 26.56 -15.20 20.54
C ALA A 1036 25.25 -14.44 20.85
N TYR A 1037 24.50 -14.00 19.84
CA TYR A 1037 23.18 -13.39 20.04
C TYR A 1037 22.18 -14.35 20.66
N VAL A 1038 22.25 -15.63 20.30
CA VAL A 1038 21.38 -16.67 20.86
C VAL A 1038 21.74 -16.94 22.31
N ALA A 1039 23.04 -17.07 22.60
CA ALA A 1039 23.53 -17.28 23.96
C ALA A 1039 23.20 -16.09 24.90
N HIS A 1040 23.30 -14.86 24.40
CA HIS A 1040 22.95 -13.65 25.17
C HIS A 1040 21.45 -13.38 25.22
N GLY A 1041 20.68 -13.86 24.25
CA GLY A 1041 19.25 -13.57 24.11
C GLY A 1041 18.95 -12.14 23.64
N SER A 1042 19.95 -11.42 23.09
CA SER A 1042 19.82 -10.05 22.61
C SER A 1042 20.80 -9.74 21.48
N ALA A 1043 20.46 -8.72 20.68
CA ALA A 1043 21.40 -8.02 19.79
C ALA A 1043 21.13 -6.50 19.89
N PRO A 1044 22.15 -5.63 19.93
CA PRO A 1044 23.60 -5.93 19.91
C PRO A 1044 24.07 -6.71 21.16
N LEU A 1045 25.31 -7.24 21.11
CA LEU A 1045 25.94 -7.92 22.25
C LEU A 1045 26.35 -6.93 23.34
N ASP A 1046 27.10 -5.88 22.96
CA ASP A 1046 27.50 -4.77 23.83
C ASP A 1046 27.63 -3.49 23.01
N VAL A 1047 27.43 -2.34 23.64
CA VAL A 1047 27.53 -0.99 23.05
C VAL A 1047 28.64 -0.15 23.70
N LYS A 1048 29.33 -0.66 24.71
CA LYS A 1048 30.48 0.03 25.34
C LYS A 1048 31.63 0.20 24.36
N THR A 1049 32.40 1.26 24.51
CA THR A 1049 33.63 1.51 23.73
C THR A 1049 34.60 0.33 23.81
N GLY A 1050 35.06 -0.16 22.66
CA GLY A 1050 35.96 -1.31 22.55
C GLY A 1050 35.32 -2.70 22.70
N ALA A 1051 34.00 -2.78 22.90
CA ALA A 1051 33.27 -4.05 22.90
C ALA A 1051 32.55 -4.28 21.54
N PRO A 1052 32.53 -5.51 21.00
CA PRO A 1052 31.91 -5.80 19.71
C PRO A 1052 30.37 -5.90 19.82
N PRO A 1053 29.59 -5.14 19.03
CA PRO A 1053 28.12 -5.25 19.01
C PRO A 1053 27.62 -6.44 18.17
N LEU A 1054 28.49 -7.01 17.32
CA LEU A 1054 28.13 -8.03 16.33
C LEU A 1054 28.48 -9.45 16.78
N CYS A 1055 27.68 -10.43 16.36
CA CYS A 1055 28.04 -11.84 16.48
C CYS A 1055 29.04 -12.24 15.38
N ALA A 1056 29.83 -13.30 15.65
CA ALA A 1056 30.83 -13.79 14.69
C ALA A 1056 30.26 -14.60 13.51
N CYS A 1057 28.94 -14.84 13.44
CA CYS A 1057 28.35 -15.64 12.35
C CYS A 1057 28.59 -15.05 10.95
N GLY A 1058 28.79 -13.73 10.87
CA GLY A 1058 29.07 -13.02 9.62
C GLY A 1058 30.55 -12.81 9.32
N HIS A 1059 31.47 -13.28 10.17
CA HIS A 1059 32.91 -13.17 9.91
C HIS A 1059 33.30 -13.97 8.67
N GLY A 1060 34.22 -13.45 7.87
CA GLY A 1060 34.67 -14.13 6.65
C GLY A 1060 33.68 -14.07 5.48
N THR A 1061 32.54 -13.39 5.65
CA THR A 1061 31.58 -13.13 4.56
C THR A 1061 32.16 -12.37 3.35
N PRO A 1062 33.29 -11.62 3.39
CA PRO A 1062 33.87 -11.05 2.18
C PRO A 1062 34.32 -12.07 1.14
N SER A 1063 34.53 -13.35 1.49
CA SER A 1063 34.76 -14.39 0.47
C SER A 1063 33.56 -14.56 -0.48
N LEU A 1064 32.42 -13.96 -0.14
CA LEU A 1064 31.19 -13.90 -0.93
C LEU A 1064 31.08 -12.60 -1.75
N SER A 1065 31.99 -11.63 -1.59
CA SER A 1065 32.03 -10.37 -2.35
C SER A 1065 33.35 -10.23 -3.11
N PRO A 1066 33.35 -10.49 -4.44
CA PRO A 1066 34.51 -10.29 -5.29
C PRO A 1066 35.11 -8.88 -5.15
N GLU A 1067 34.27 -7.85 -4.97
CA GLU A 1067 34.68 -6.45 -4.89
C GLU A 1067 35.58 -6.15 -3.68
N PHE A 1068 35.36 -6.80 -2.54
CA PHE A 1068 36.24 -6.65 -1.38
C PHE A 1068 37.59 -7.32 -1.63
N CYS A 1069 37.58 -8.53 -2.18
CA CYS A 1069 38.78 -9.30 -2.49
C CYS A 1069 39.63 -8.66 -3.60
N LEU A 1070 39.04 -7.87 -4.50
CA LEU A 1070 39.79 -7.13 -5.53
C LEU A 1070 40.74 -6.05 -4.98
N ARG A 1071 40.73 -5.77 -3.67
CA ARG A 1071 41.62 -4.80 -3.02
C ARG A 1071 42.67 -5.54 -2.17
N PRO A 1072 43.90 -5.78 -2.68
CA PRO A 1072 44.87 -6.61 -1.96
C PRO A 1072 45.25 -6.10 -0.57
N ALA A 1073 45.22 -4.78 -0.37
CA ALA A 1073 45.47 -4.15 0.92
C ALA A 1073 44.42 -4.52 1.99
N TRP A 1074 43.26 -5.03 1.59
CA TRP A 1074 42.15 -5.37 2.48
C TRP A 1074 42.15 -6.85 2.90
N TYR A 1075 42.93 -7.71 2.24
CA TYR A 1075 43.00 -9.15 2.55
C TYR A 1075 43.22 -9.48 4.04
N PRO A 1076 44.08 -8.77 4.80
CA PRO A 1076 44.28 -9.05 6.22
C PRO A 1076 43.00 -8.97 7.08
N PHE A 1077 41.99 -8.22 6.63
CA PHE A 1077 40.75 -8.00 7.38
C PHE A 1077 39.63 -8.96 7.01
N VAL A 1078 39.75 -9.72 5.91
CA VAL A 1078 38.73 -10.65 5.42
C VAL A 1078 38.12 -11.56 6.50
N PRO A 1079 38.92 -12.24 7.37
CA PRO A 1079 38.35 -13.16 8.34
C PRO A 1079 37.64 -12.46 9.52
N LEU A 1080 37.72 -11.13 9.63
CA LEU A 1080 37.27 -10.38 10.81
C LEU A 1080 36.08 -9.45 10.53
N VAL A 1081 35.79 -9.17 9.26
CA VAL A 1081 34.72 -8.22 8.91
C VAL A 1081 33.39 -8.92 8.67
N THR A 1082 32.30 -8.18 8.89
CA THR A 1082 30.92 -8.60 8.57
C THR A 1082 30.31 -7.66 7.56
N ARG A 1083 29.61 -8.19 6.54
CA ARG A 1083 28.92 -7.39 5.52
C ARG A 1083 27.71 -6.64 6.10
N VAL A 1084 27.54 -5.38 5.70
CA VAL A 1084 26.42 -4.49 6.06
C VAL A 1084 25.90 -3.75 4.84
N ALA A 1085 24.62 -3.35 4.89
CA ALA A 1085 24.01 -2.46 3.91
C ALA A 1085 23.74 -1.08 4.53
N LEU A 1086 24.55 -0.08 4.18
CA LEU A 1086 24.39 1.29 4.70
C LEU A 1086 23.49 2.10 3.76
N SER A 1087 22.38 2.63 4.26
CA SER A 1087 21.45 3.46 3.47
C SER A 1087 21.07 4.73 4.23
N PRO A 1088 20.69 5.82 3.52
CA PRO A 1088 20.12 6.99 4.18
C PRO A 1088 18.87 6.62 4.99
N LEU A 1089 18.68 7.27 6.13
CA LEU A 1089 17.45 7.18 6.93
C LEU A 1089 16.61 8.43 6.64
N PHE A 1090 15.52 8.28 5.91
CA PHE A 1090 14.64 9.38 5.55
C PHE A 1090 13.73 9.75 6.73
N ALA A 1091 13.46 11.05 6.88
CA ALA A 1091 12.46 11.54 7.82
C ALA A 1091 11.08 10.98 7.46
N ALA A 1092 10.27 10.63 8.47
CA ALA A 1092 8.86 10.37 8.28
C ALA A 1092 8.15 11.71 8.02
N THR A 1093 7.90 12.04 6.75
CA THR A 1093 7.50 13.39 6.30
C THR A 1093 6.18 13.88 6.91
N PHE A 1094 5.29 12.95 7.24
CA PHE A 1094 4.03 13.21 7.93
C PHE A 1094 4.18 13.51 9.43
N LEU A 1095 5.33 13.19 10.04
CA LEU A 1095 5.69 13.62 11.40
C LEU A 1095 6.51 14.91 11.39
N GLU A 1096 7.46 15.02 10.46
CA GLU A 1096 8.27 16.22 10.27
C GLU A 1096 8.38 16.59 8.79
N PRO A 1097 7.93 17.78 8.38
CA PRO A 1097 8.02 18.22 6.99
C PRO A 1097 9.46 18.20 6.46
N ALA A 1098 9.61 17.86 5.18
CA ALA A 1098 10.88 17.91 4.47
C ALA A 1098 10.68 18.57 3.11
N GLY A 1099 11.54 19.54 2.77
CA GLY A 1099 11.52 20.15 1.45
C GLY A 1099 10.60 21.35 1.28
N THR A 1100 10.01 21.89 2.36
CA THR A 1100 9.04 23.01 2.27
C THR A 1100 9.60 24.27 1.59
N HIS A 1101 10.92 24.49 1.64
CA HIS A 1101 11.57 25.59 0.92
C HIS A 1101 11.33 25.56 -0.61
N LEU A 1102 11.03 24.40 -1.20
CA LEU A 1102 10.70 24.28 -2.63
C LEU A 1102 9.34 24.90 -2.98
N GLU A 1103 8.44 25.08 -2.01
CA GLU A 1103 7.18 25.80 -2.26
C GLU A 1103 7.43 27.21 -2.78
N GLN A 1104 8.51 27.87 -2.32
CA GLN A 1104 8.90 29.20 -2.77
C GLN A 1104 9.47 29.21 -4.19
N THR A 1105 9.98 28.06 -4.68
CA THR A 1105 10.49 27.90 -6.05
C THR A 1105 9.38 27.58 -7.07
N ARG A 1106 8.16 27.31 -6.60
CA ARG A 1106 6.97 27.00 -7.42
C ARG A 1106 6.65 28.11 -8.41
N ASP A 1107 6.86 29.38 -8.05
CA ASP A 1107 6.59 30.52 -8.93
C ASP A 1107 7.62 30.67 -10.07
N MET A 1108 8.88 30.27 -9.85
CA MET A 1108 9.94 30.34 -10.86
C MET A 1108 9.92 29.17 -11.86
N SER A 1109 9.64 27.96 -11.37
CA SER A 1109 9.73 26.71 -12.15
C SER A 1109 8.61 26.56 -13.19
N VAL A 1110 7.43 27.15 -12.94
CA VAL A 1110 6.29 27.12 -13.87
C VAL A 1110 6.60 27.83 -15.19
N GLU A 1111 7.33 28.95 -15.16
CA GLU A 1111 7.71 29.72 -16.35
C GLU A 1111 8.73 28.96 -17.20
N GLU A 1112 9.74 28.35 -16.55
CA GLU A 1112 10.76 27.53 -17.20
C GLU A 1112 10.17 26.23 -17.78
N MET A 1113 9.29 25.54 -17.04
CA MET A 1113 8.60 24.33 -17.51
C MET A 1113 7.67 24.63 -18.69
N ARG A 1114 6.93 25.76 -18.67
CA ARG A 1114 6.14 26.22 -19.82
C ARG A 1114 7.02 26.50 -21.03
N SER A 1115 8.20 27.08 -20.83
CA SER A 1115 9.16 27.36 -21.91
C SER A 1115 9.73 26.08 -22.54
N LEU A 1116 10.02 25.06 -21.73
CA LEU A 1116 10.50 23.75 -22.18
C LEU A 1116 9.40 22.98 -22.93
N ALA A 1117 8.18 22.95 -22.40
CA ALA A 1117 7.03 22.37 -23.07
C ALA A 1117 6.70 23.10 -24.39
N ALA A 1118 6.84 24.43 -24.43
CA ALA A 1118 6.67 25.24 -25.64
C ALA A 1118 7.78 24.96 -26.68
N ARG A 1119 9.04 24.79 -26.26
CA ARG A 1119 10.13 24.34 -27.16
C ARG A 1119 9.85 22.96 -27.74
N ALA A 1120 9.46 22.00 -26.91
CA ALA A 1120 9.13 20.63 -27.35
C ALA A 1120 7.93 20.57 -28.31
N ARG A 1121 6.99 21.53 -28.23
CA ARG A 1121 5.89 21.70 -29.19
C ARG A 1121 6.37 22.32 -30.51
N ARG A 1122 7.26 23.32 -30.46
CA ARG A 1122 7.81 23.98 -31.67
C ARG A 1122 8.74 23.08 -32.49
N GLU A 1123 9.40 22.12 -31.87
CA GLU A 1123 10.32 21.19 -32.56
C GLU A 1123 9.60 20.05 -33.30
N ARG A 1124 8.27 19.93 -33.21
CA ARG A 1124 7.51 18.78 -33.74
C ARG A 1124 6.52 19.06 -34.87
N ASP A 1125 6.44 20.31 -35.32
CA ASP A 1125 5.66 20.66 -36.50
C ASP A 1125 6.60 20.94 -37.69
N PRO A 1126 6.67 20.04 -38.70
CA PRO A 1126 7.50 20.25 -39.88
C PRO A 1126 7.03 21.43 -40.75
N THR A 1127 5.88 22.05 -40.42
CA THR A 1127 5.27 23.12 -41.22
C THR A 1127 5.47 24.52 -40.65
N THR A 1128 6.00 24.67 -39.43
CA THR A 1128 6.42 25.98 -38.93
C THR A 1128 7.73 26.41 -39.59
N LYS A 1129 7.63 27.25 -40.63
CA LYS A 1129 8.75 28.06 -41.14
C LYS A 1129 9.48 28.67 -39.95
N VAL A 1130 10.77 28.35 -39.80
CA VAL A 1130 11.66 29.10 -38.89
C VAL A 1130 11.58 30.56 -39.33
N GLU A 1131 10.90 31.40 -38.56
CA GLU A 1131 10.91 32.84 -38.80
C GLU A 1131 12.33 33.33 -38.53
N LEU A 1132 13.10 33.41 -39.62
CA LEU A 1132 14.42 34.01 -39.60
C LEU A 1132 14.29 35.47 -39.13
N PRO A 1133 15.12 35.91 -38.17
CA PRO A 1133 15.02 37.25 -37.60
C PRO A 1133 15.16 38.30 -38.71
N ARG A 1134 14.40 39.39 -38.62
CA ARG A 1134 14.42 40.47 -39.61
C ARG A 1134 15.30 41.62 -39.11
N CYS A 1135 15.97 42.28 -40.04
CA CYS A 1135 16.70 43.52 -39.77
C CYS A 1135 15.72 44.57 -39.21
N ALA A 1136 16.03 45.15 -38.06
CA ALA A 1136 15.14 46.13 -37.43
C ALA A 1136 14.99 47.43 -38.25
N ALA A 1137 15.99 47.77 -39.08
CA ALA A 1137 15.95 48.95 -39.93
C ALA A 1137 15.25 48.72 -41.28
N CYS A 1138 15.69 47.72 -42.05
CA CYS A 1138 15.22 47.50 -43.43
C CYS A 1138 14.22 46.34 -43.58
N ARG A 1139 13.90 45.63 -42.48
CA ARG A 1139 12.95 44.49 -42.42
C ARG A 1139 13.30 43.28 -43.30
N ALA A 1140 14.48 43.28 -43.91
CA ALA A 1140 15.02 42.13 -44.64
C ALA A 1140 15.23 40.93 -43.72
N VAL A 1141 14.92 39.73 -44.21
CA VAL A 1141 15.10 38.47 -43.49
C VAL A 1141 16.60 38.15 -43.40
N LEU A 1142 17.10 37.91 -42.18
CA LEU A 1142 18.53 37.69 -41.91
C LEU A 1142 18.84 36.21 -41.86
N ARG A 1143 19.88 35.80 -42.59
CA ARG A 1143 20.46 34.46 -42.45
C ARG A 1143 21.46 34.46 -41.27
N PRO A 1144 21.60 33.34 -40.53
CA PRO A 1144 22.43 33.27 -39.33
C PRO A 1144 23.88 33.73 -39.53
N GLU A 1145 24.43 33.53 -40.74
CA GLU A 1145 25.80 33.86 -41.13
C GLU A 1145 26.04 35.37 -41.37
N LYS A 1146 24.98 36.16 -41.53
CA LYS A 1146 25.05 37.59 -41.92
C LYS A 1146 24.27 38.53 -40.98
N GLN A 1147 23.95 38.06 -39.77
CA GLN A 1147 23.24 38.86 -38.78
C GLN A 1147 24.21 39.54 -37.80
N MET A 1148 24.07 40.85 -37.64
CA MET A 1148 24.69 41.60 -36.55
C MET A 1148 23.66 41.78 -35.44
N VAL A 1149 24.04 41.50 -34.21
CA VAL A 1149 23.16 41.72 -33.04
C VAL A 1149 23.65 42.96 -32.30
N CYS A 1150 22.73 43.75 -31.75
CA CYS A 1150 23.10 44.83 -30.85
C CYS A 1150 23.98 44.31 -29.71
N SER A 1151 25.23 44.78 -29.62
CA SER A 1151 26.21 44.33 -28.63
C SER A 1151 25.79 44.60 -27.19
N ARG A 1152 24.92 45.60 -26.95
CA ARG A 1152 24.45 45.98 -25.62
C ARG A 1152 23.27 45.13 -25.13
N CYS A 1153 22.15 45.10 -25.87
CA CYS A 1153 20.94 44.42 -25.41
C CYS A 1153 20.79 42.98 -25.91
N LYS A 1154 21.58 42.57 -26.90
CA LYS A 1154 21.51 41.26 -27.58
C LYS A 1154 20.13 40.85 -28.14
N LYS A 1155 19.15 41.77 -28.18
CA LYS A 1155 17.74 41.51 -28.53
C LYS A 1155 17.33 41.96 -29.94
N VAL A 1156 18.12 42.81 -30.59
CA VAL A 1156 17.77 43.41 -31.90
C VAL A 1156 18.82 43.06 -32.95
N PHE A 1157 18.37 42.67 -34.14
CA PHE A 1157 19.19 42.18 -35.25
C PHE A 1157 19.26 43.17 -36.41
N TYR A 1158 20.40 43.22 -37.10
CA TYR A 1158 20.69 44.10 -38.23
C TYR A 1158 21.42 43.34 -39.34
N CYS A 1159 21.20 43.70 -40.60
CA CYS A 1159 21.94 43.12 -41.74
C CYS A 1159 23.32 43.76 -41.94
N SER A 1160 23.54 44.96 -41.39
CA SER A 1160 24.78 45.71 -41.52
C SER A 1160 24.89 46.77 -40.43
N ARG A 1161 26.11 47.29 -40.23
CA ARG A 1161 26.38 48.42 -39.33
C ARG A 1161 25.60 49.68 -39.72
N ASP A 1162 25.38 49.91 -41.02
CA ASP A 1162 24.60 51.06 -41.50
C ASP A 1162 23.13 50.98 -41.07
N CYS A 1163 22.54 49.78 -41.13
CA CYS A 1163 21.19 49.55 -40.63
C CYS A 1163 21.10 49.73 -39.12
N GLN A 1164 22.12 49.30 -38.37
CA GLN A 1164 22.19 49.54 -36.93
C GLN A 1164 22.25 51.04 -36.63
N THR A 1165 23.10 51.80 -37.31
CA THR A 1165 23.23 53.25 -37.13
C THR A 1165 21.93 53.98 -37.49
N LYS A 1166 21.28 53.59 -38.59
CA LYS A 1166 20.01 54.21 -39.04
C LYS A 1166 18.87 54.00 -38.04
N HIS A 1167 18.78 52.82 -37.43
CA HIS A 1167 17.76 52.51 -36.43
C HIS A 1167 18.19 52.88 -35.00
N TRP A 1168 19.42 53.37 -34.80
CA TRP A 1168 19.94 53.64 -33.46
C TRP A 1168 19.19 54.74 -32.72
N SER A 1169 18.72 55.78 -33.43
CA SER A 1169 17.93 56.87 -32.83
C SER A 1169 16.67 56.37 -32.14
N GLU A 1170 15.99 55.39 -32.75
CA GLU A 1170 14.80 54.72 -32.20
C GLU A 1170 15.19 53.67 -31.15
N HIS A 1171 16.17 52.82 -31.45
CA HIS A 1171 16.55 51.72 -30.57
C HIS A 1171 17.20 52.17 -29.26
N LYS A 1172 17.97 53.27 -29.27
CA LYS A 1172 18.71 53.75 -28.09
C LYS A 1172 17.79 53.99 -26.88
N GLN A 1173 16.54 54.41 -27.12
CA GLN A 1173 15.56 54.67 -26.06
C GLN A 1173 15.14 53.40 -25.30
N SER A 1174 15.17 52.23 -25.97
CA SER A 1174 14.75 50.94 -25.42
C SER A 1174 15.91 49.96 -25.15
N CYS A 1175 17.15 50.33 -25.51
CA CYS A 1175 18.32 49.47 -25.40
C CYS A 1175 18.87 49.37 -23.95
N LYS A 1176 18.41 48.37 -23.19
CA LYS A 1176 18.93 47.99 -21.86
C LYS A 1176 19.98 46.88 -21.98
N SER A 1177 21.04 46.89 -21.16
CA SER A 1177 22.07 45.84 -21.16
C SER A 1177 21.44 44.47 -20.90
N ALA A 1178 21.87 43.46 -21.67
CA ALA A 1178 21.37 42.10 -21.63
C ALA A 1178 21.65 41.40 -20.29
#